data_AF-A0AAW0DEX3-F1
#
_entry.id   AF-A0AAW0DEX3-F1
#
_cell.length_a   1.000
_cell.length_b   1.000
_cell.length_c   1.000
_cell.angle_alpha   90.00
_cell.angle_beta   90.00
_cell.angle_gamma   90.00
#
_symmetry.space_group_name_H-M   'P 1'
#
loop_
_entity.id
_entity.type
_entity.pdbx_description
1 polymer ?
#
loop_
_entity_poly.entity_id
_entity_poly.type
_entity_poly.pdbx_seq_one_letter_code
_entity_poly.pdbx_strand_id
1 'polypeptide(L)'
;MPIAIDFSSFFSSIILCNGQPIPQVILPTPEFDTLQLHGGQQPDPTTNARAVPIYASTSFVFNNSEHGADLFGLRAVGNIYSRIGNPTITVFEDRIAALEGGAAAVATSSGQAAQFLAISAIADVGDNIVSSSFLYGGTYNQFKVTFKKYGIGVKWVTDLEPKSFEAAIDEKTKAIYVESIANPKYHVLDLPALSKIAHDHGIPLIVDNTFGMGGYLVRPIDHGADIVVHSATKWIGGHGTTIGGVIVDAGKFNWKNGKFPGFTEPSEGYHGLKFAETFGNLAFALKVRTELLRDIGACQNPFGGFLLLQGLETLSLRGERHSKNALELAQWLQNHPKVAWVSYLGLPAHESHEKAKQLLRPGVFGGVLSFGVKGDAKAASKTVDSLKLASHLANVGDAKTLVIHPATTTHSQLTEAEQLQSGVTPDLIRDVPEPSSAVVNLYKANDTASNSARRVLKDDLAIVQSRICEVSDDISRSEGMLDTLRQEHQRLLDIADTYGGVLHPIRYVPVEVLNRIFESCVDTSAFYDLNLTYKGDTLNTSKLPWNLSYVCRRWRTMVLTNPVLWSFVGLRFPNPKESNAKERQKGMVFRLLLQIQRSRQQPLAVALETHHELDEYDPLLVVLCAHSARWKALRIFFNQARLRSFQRLSSLIKGNIPELRHIHLRVGNPIPLPINDAGTAIDGFEYAPKLQDLTVWGHTRSLTDVFRMPWDQITRYRVFDDHLRSIEETMDIEDLSRMSNLRIFHQLRGFVNRIVTSSPLCLPFLHTVSFVVQGNEPNYGIINSLLELLTLSNLRDFRIEATSEILCLPQFLSRHANTLRTLKLYIGDPLVVGSLLESAPGVEHLEIRGDSVEVLRVLSDRHDSSAQCRLLPRLHRLALWTLREEDTLDADLVLATARSRTRPRNLQIQSDSTKIDSVYQFRILQIDRDFQLNAGTLGELQELQASGLEVIRDQFRWFFQTPGDQWT
;
A
#
# COMPACT_ATOMS: atom_id res chain seq x y z
N MET A 1 -34.61 2.58 24.70
CA MET A 1 -34.54 1.10 24.67
C MET A 1 -33.50 0.67 25.70
N PRO A 2 -33.78 -0.30 26.58
CA PRO A 2 -32.84 -0.68 27.63
C PRO A 2 -31.69 -1.48 27.00
N ILE A 3 -30.48 -0.94 27.04
CA ILE A 3 -29.26 -1.66 26.68
C ILE A 3 -28.85 -2.45 27.92
N ALA A 4 -29.43 -3.63 28.08
CA ALA A 4 -28.74 -4.69 28.78
C ALA A 4 -27.62 -5.16 27.85
N ILE A 5 -26.38 -5.20 28.33
CA ILE A 5 -25.31 -5.92 27.66
C ILE A 5 -25.74 -7.38 27.66
N ASP A 6 -26.27 -7.84 26.52
CA ASP A 6 -26.69 -9.22 26.35
C ASP A 6 -25.45 -10.09 26.10
N PHE A 7 -24.88 -10.57 27.20
CA PHE A 7 -23.78 -11.53 27.21
C PHE A 7 -24.15 -12.87 26.51
N SER A 8 -25.43 -13.12 26.17
CA SER A 8 -25.83 -14.33 25.44
C SER A 8 -25.42 -14.31 23.97
N SER A 9 -25.16 -13.13 23.38
CA SER A 9 -24.86 -12.99 21.94
C SER A 9 -23.54 -13.65 21.49
N PHE A 10 -22.58 -13.84 22.41
CA PHE A 10 -21.32 -14.57 22.13
C PHE A 10 -21.55 -16.07 21.89
N PHE A 11 -22.64 -16.62 22.44
CA PHE A 11 -22.85 -18.06 22.52
C PHE A 11 -24.02 -18.56 21.67
N SER A 12 -24.97 -17.70 21.33
CA SER A 12 -26.07 -18.05 20.41
C SER A 12 -25.64 -18.12 18.93
N SER A 13 -24.40 -17.77 18.60
CA SER A 13 -23.89 -17.70 17.22
C SER A 13 -23.05 -18.90 16.77
N ILE A 14 -22.95 -19.96 17.59
CA ILE A 14 -22.24 -21.19 17.24
C ILE A 14 -23.24 -22.36 17.08
N ILE A 15 -23.29 -22.90 15.85
CA ILE A 15 -23.99 -24.11 15.37
C ILE A 15 -25.44 -23.91 14.88
N LEU A 16 -25.58 -23.72 13.55
CA LEU A 16 -26.74 -24.21 12.80
C LEU A 16 -26.40 -25.58 12.24
N CYS A 17 -27.08 -26.62 12.71
CA CYS A 17 -27.12 -27.92 12.06
C CYS A 17 -28.57 -28.18 11.63
N ASN A 18 -28.81 -28.32 10.32
CA ASN A 18 -30.09 -28.72 9.72
C ASN A 18 -31.34 -27.85 10.00
N GLY A 19 -31.19 -26.53 10.10
CA GLY A 19 -32.33 -25.59 9.95
C GLY A 19 -33.45 -25.72 11.01
N GLN A 20 -33.16 -26.33 12.16
CA GLN A 20 -34.05 -26.35 13.33
C GLN A 20 -33.42 -25.48 14.43
N PRO A 21 -34.19 -24.61 15.11
CA PRO A 21 -33.70 -23.87 16.27
C PRO A 21 -33.42 -24.85 17.42
N ILE A 22 -32.15 -24.95 17.83
CA ILE A 22 -31.77 -25.66 19.06
C ILE A 22 -32.36 -24.85 20.23
N PRO A 23 -33.01 -25.48 21.24
CA PRO A 23 -33.51 -24.77 22.41
C PRO A 23 -32.39 -23.93 23.04
N GLN A 24 -32.70 -22.70 23.45
CA GLN A 24 -31.77 -21.77 24.10
C GLN A 24 -30.99 -22.51 25.21
N VAL A 25 -29.76 -22.91 24.89
CA VAL A 25 -28.83 -23.40 25.89
C VAL A 25 -28.43 -22.15 26.66
N ILE A 26 -28.97 -21.97 27.86
CA ILE A 26 -28.49 -20.97 28.81
C ILE A 26 -27.06 -21.38 29.14
N LEU A 27 -26.11 -20.82 28.41
CA LEU A 27 -24.70 -21.10 28.64
C LEU A 27 -24.30 -20.40 29.94
N PRO A 28 -23.58 -21.10 30.83
CA PRO A 28 -23.19 -20.54 32.12
C PRO A 28 -22.35 -19.28 31.91
N THR A 29 -22.47 -18.32 32.83
CA THR A 29 -21.63 -17.12 32.83
C THR A 29 -20.16 -17.56 32.73
N PRO A 30 -19.38 -17.06 31.76
CA PRO A 30 -18.02 -17.53 31.55
C PRO A 30 -17.14 -17.31 32.78
N GLU A 31 -16.22 -18.24 33.01
CA GLU A 31 -15.23 -18.14 34.09
C GLU A 31 -14.31 -16.93 33.89
N PHE A 32 -13.69 -16.45 34.97
CA PHE A 32 -12.80 -15.26 34.96
C PHE A 32 -11.74 -15.33 33.85
N ASP A 33 -11.10 -16.49 33.67
CA ASP A 33 -10.04 -16.69 32.68
C ASP A 33 -10.56 -16.62 31.24
N THR A 34 -11.83 -16.97 31.02
CA THR A 34 -12.47 -16.81 29.72
C THR A 34 -12.85 -15.35 29.49
N LEU A 35 -13.40 -14.67 30.51
CA LEU A 35 -13.76 -13.26 30.42
C LEU A 35 -12.55 -12.34 30.19
N GLN A 36 -11.39 -12.62 30.80
CA GLN A 36 -10.20 -11.79 30.61
C GLN A 36 -9.63 -11.84 29.19
N LEU A 37 -9.98 -12.88 28.41
CA LEU A 37 -9.58 -13.05 27.01
C LEU A 37 -10.66 -12.57 26.04
N HIS A 38 -11.94 -12.82 26.34
CA HIS A 38 -13.04 -12.65 25.37
C HIS A 38 -14.04 -11.55 25.73
N GLY A 39 -14.08 -11.10 26.99
CA GLY A 39 -15.00 -10.06 27.44
C GLY A 39 -14.89 -8.80 26.60
N GLY A 40 -16.03 -8.27 26.18
CA GLY A 40 -16.13 -7.02 25.41
C GLY A 40 -15.62 -7.08 23.96
N GLN A 41 -15.17 -8.24 23.45
CA GLN A 41 -14.52 -8.34 22.14
C GLN A 41 -15.26 -9.27 21.18
N GLN A 42 -15.45 -8.79 19.95
CA GLN A 42 -15.83 -9.59 18.79
C GLN A 42 -14.77 -9.42 17.70
N PRO A 43 -14.59 -10.40 16.78
CA PRO A 43 -13.78 -10.19 15.59
C PRO A 43 -14.23 -8.94 14.84
N ASP A 44 -13.28 -8.14 14.34
CA ASP A 44 -13.62 -6.94 13.59
C ASP A 44 -14.49 -7.29 12.37
N PRO A 45 -15.71 -6.77 12.23
CA PRO A 45 -16.64 -7.21 11.19
C PRO A 45 -16.21 -6.80 9.77
N THR A 46 -15.26 -5.86 9.64
CA THR A 46 -14.80 -5.38 8.34
C THR A 46 -13.65 -6.23 7.79
N THR A 47 -12.75 -6.71 8.65
CA THR A 47 -11.51 -7.38 8.30
C THR A 47 -11.40 -8.81 8.83
N ASN A 48 -12.32 -9.21 9.71
CA ASN A 48 -12.27 -10.44 10.51
C ASN A 48 -11.01 -10.55 11.39
N ALA A 49 -10.35 -9.43 11.70
CA ALA A 49 -9.22 -9.43 12.61
C ALA A 49 -9.66 -9.96 13.99
N ARG A 50 -8.99 -11.01 14.48
CA ARG A 50 -9.30 -11.58 15.79
C ARG A 50 -8.80 -10.69 16.92
N ALA A 51 -7.59 -10.15 16.81
CA ALA A 51 -7.04 -9.19 17.78
C ALA A 51 -7.78 -7.85 17.69
N VAL A 52 -7.89 -7.14 18.82
CA VAL A 52 -8.52 -5.81 18.87
C VAL A 52 -7.70 -4.84 18.01
N PRO A 53 -8.29 -4.20 16.98
CA PRO A 53 -7.57 -3.18 16.23
C PRO A 53 -7.24 -1.96 17.10
N ILE A 54 -6.11 -1.31 16.83
CA ILE A 54 -5.76 -0.04 17.45
C ILE A 54 -6.36 1.08 16.61
N TYR A 55 -7.48 1.65 17.05
CA TYR A 55 -8.11 2.81 16.42
C TYR A 55 -7.39 4.09 16.86
N ALA A 56 -6.19 4.31 16.33
CA ALA A 56 -5.38 5.52 16.51
C ALA A 56 -5.93 6.73 15.75
N SER A 57 -7.22 7.03 15.96
CA SER A 57 -7.93 8.17 15.39
C SER A 57 -8.37 9.14 16.48
N THR A 58 -8.50 10.41 16.12
CA THR A 58 -9.12 11.42 16.98
C THR A 58 -10.63 11.49 16.77
N SER A 59 -11.08 11.34 15.53
CA SER A 59 -12.44 11.65 15.08
C SER A 59 -13.05 10.52 14.27
N PHE A 60 -14.37 10.44 14.24
CA PHE A 60 -15.12 9.41 13.50
C PHE A 60 -16.14 10.07 12.57
N VAL A 61 -16.26 9.57 11.34
CA VAL A 61 -17.14 10.13 10.32
C VAL A 61 -18.60 9.79 10.64
N PHE A 62 -19.50 10.77 10.54
CA PHE A 62 -20.94 10.54 10.65
C PHE A 62 -21.53 10.07 9.33
N ASN A 63 -22.53 9.18 9.39
CA ASN A 63 -23.26 8.72 8.21
C ASN A 63 -23.97 9.86 7.46
N ASN A 64 -24.53 10.82 8.22
CA ASN A 64 -25.16 12.05 7.72
C ASN A 64 -25.32 13.05 8.88
N SER A 65 -25.85 14.25 8.60
CA SER A 65 -26.03 15.31 9.62
C SER A 65 -27.00 14.93 10.74
N GLU A 66 -28.04 14.15 10.44
CA GLU A 66 -29.01 13.67 11.43
C GLU A 66 -28.35 12.70 12.42
N HIS A 67 -27.60 11.72 11.93
CA HIS A 67 -26.80 10.81 12.75
C HIS A 67 -25.82 11.58 13.66
N GLY A 68 -25.15 12.61 13.13
CA GLY A 68 -24.31 13.49 13.95
C GLY A 68 -25.10 14.19 15.07
N ALA A 69 -26.25 14.78 14.75
CA ALA A 69 -27.11 15.45 15.72
C ALA A 69 -27.63 14.49 16.80
N ASP A 70 -27.93 13.24 16.43
CA ASP A 70 -28.38 12.21 17.37
C ASP A 70 -27.28 11.72 18.30
N LEU A 71 -26.04 11.59 17.81
CA LEU A 71 -24.90 11.26 18.67
C LEU A 71 -24.64 12.37 19.70
N PHE A 72 -24.61 13.65 19.29
CA PHE A 72 -24.43 14.77 20.22
C PHE A 72 -25.60 14.96 21.19
N GLY A 73 -26.82 14.63 20.75
CA GLY A 73 -28.01 14.64 21.59
C GLY A 73 -28.19 13.40 22.47
N LEU A 74 -27.23 12.47 22.45
CA LEU A 74 -27.29 11.17 23.14
C LEU A 74 -28.54 10.34 22.80
N ARG A 75 -29.08 10.52 21.59
CA ARG A 75 -30.22 9.77 21.03
C ARG A 75 -29.78 8.51 20.26
N ALA A 76 -28.51 8.45 19.86
CA ALA A 76 -27.88 7.30 19.24
C ALA A 76 -26.57 6.92 19.95
N VAL A 77 -26.19 5.64 19.86
CA VAL A 77 -24.90 5.14 20.36
C VAL A 77 -23.89 5.13 19.22
N GLY A 78 -22.70 5.65 19.47
CA GLY A 78 -21.60 5.65 18.49
C GLY A 78 -20.43 6.50 18.93
N ASN A 79 -19.39 6.50 18.09
CA ASN A 79 -18.19 7.28 18.35
C ASN A 79 -18.30 8.67 17.69
N ILE A 80 -17.90 9.69 18.43
CA ILE A 80 -17.83 11.08 17.95
C ILE A 80 -16.36 11.48 17.87
N TYR A 81 -15.68 11.43 19.02
CA TYR A 81 -14.31 11.86 19.20
C TYR A 81 -13.66 11.02 20.31
N SER A 82 -12.40 10.62 20.13
CA SER A 82 -11.68 9.69 21.03
C SER A 82 -11.54 10.18 22.46
N ARG A 83 -11.70 11.48 22.73
CA ARG A 83 -11.72 12.04 24.09
C ARG A 83 -12.89 11.53 24.94
N ILE A 84 -13.99 11.10 24.32
CA ILE A 84 -15.18 10.58 25.02
C ILE A 84 -15.50 9.12 24.69
N GLY A 85 -15.04 8.60 23.55
CA GLY A 85 -15.25 7.21 23.15
C GLY A 85 -14.36 6.80 21.98
N ASN A 86 -13.75 5.61 22.08
CA ASN A 86 -12.86 5.04 21.07
C ASN A 86 -13.03 3.51 21.07
N PRO A 87 -13.18 2.84 19.91
CA PRO A 87 -13.48 1.40 19.88
C PRO A 87 -12.45 0.51 20.59
N THR A 88 -11.16 0.84 20.54
CA THR A 88 -10.12 0.08 21.27
C THR A 88 -10.31 0.21 22.78
N ILE A 89 -10.68 1.41 23.24
CA ILE A 89 -10.93 1.69 24.66
C ILE A 89 -12.23 1.03 25.12
N THR A 90 -13.27 1.00 24.28
CA THR A 90 -14.54 0.34 24.60
C THR A 90 -14.35 -1.13 24.93
N VAL A 91 -13.52 -1.86 24.17
CA VAL A 91 -13.23 -3.28 24.50
C VAL A 91 -12.55 -3.41 25.88
N PHE A 92 -11.63 -2.50 26.22
CA PHE A 92 -11.00 -2.47 27.54
C PHE A 92 -12.01 -2.21 28.66
N GLU A 93 -12.89 -1.22 28.46
CA GLU A 93 -13.94 -0.84 29.41
C GLU A 93 -14.95 -1.97 29.63
N ASP A 94 -15.45 -2.57 28.55
CA ASP A 94 -16.42 -3.66 28.62
C ASP A 94 -15.81 -4.90 29.28
N ARG A 95 -14.54 -5.20 28.98
CA ARG A 95 -13.84 -6.33 29.60
C ARG A 95 -13.67 -6.14 31.09
N ILE A 96 -13.18 -4.99 31.54
CA ILE A 96 -12.96 -4.77 32.98
C ILE A 96 -14.29 -4.66 33.75
N ALA A 97 -15.33 -4.09 33.14
CA ALA A 97 -16.69 -4.13 33.71
C ALA A 97 -17.14 -5.58 33.93
N ALA A 98 -16.97 -6.45 32.93
CA ALA A 98 -17.32 -7.87 33.07
C ALA A 98 -16.47 -8.60 34.13
N LEU A 99 -15.17 -8.27 34.24
CA LEU A 99 -14.28 -8.88 35.24
C LEU A 99 -14.62 -8.49 36.67
N GLU A 100 -15.07 -7.26 36.91
CA GLU A 100 -15.51 -6.75 38.21
C GLU A 100 -16.98 -7.05 38.53
N GLY A 101 -17.77 -7.50 37.54
CA GLY A 101 -19.22 -7.70 37.70
C GLY A 101 -20.04 -6.40 37.66
N GLY A 102 -19.50 -5.36 37.02
CA GLY A 102 -20.14 -4.06 36.82
C GLY A 102 -21.00 -3.97 35.55
N ALA A 103 -21.81 -2.92 35.47
CA ALA A 103 -22.69 -2.64 34.34
C ALA A 103 -21.97 -1.89 33.20
N ALA A 104 -21.04 -0.99 33.53
CA ALA A 104 -20.25 -0.24 32.57
C ALA A 104 -18.94 0.26 33.18
N ALA A 105 -17.96 0.60 32.33
CA ALA A 105 -16.73 1.23 32.77
C ALA A 105 -16.36 2.46 31.93
N VAL A 106 -15.54 3.33 32.52
CA VAL A 106 -14.98 4.52 31.87
C VAL A 106 -13.48 4.58 32.13
N ALA A 107 -12.69 4.39 31.07
CA ALA A 107 -11.24 4.45 31.13
C ALA A 107 -10.74 5.89 31.17
N THR A 108 -9.69 6.12 31.94
CA THR A 108 -9.11 7.44 32.18
C THR A 108 -7.59 7.40 32.03
N SER A 109 -6.97 8.57 31.93
CA SER A 109 -5.53 8.71 31.71
C SER A 109 -4.67 8.18 32.86
N SER A 110 -5.21 8.02 34.07
CA SER A 110 -4.49 7.50 35.25
C SER A 110 -5.46 7.09 36.36
N GLY A 111 -5.02 6.27 37.33
CA GLY A 111 -5.84 5.96 38.52
C GLY A 111 -6.25 7.20 39.34
N GLN A 112 -5.38 8.21 39.40
CA GLN A 112 -5.72 9.49 40.04
C GLN A 112 -6.83 10.25 39.31
N ALA A 113 -6.87 10.16 37.96
CA ALA A 113 -7.96 10.71 37.17
C ALA A 113 -9.26 9.92 37.39
N ALA A 114 -9.20 8.58 37.50
CA ALA A 114 -10.37 7.77 37.84
C ALA A 114 -11.01 8.18 39.17
N GLN A 115 -10.20 8.30 40.23
CA GLN A 115 -10.65 8.77 41.55
C GLN A 115 -11.26 10.18 41.48
N PHE A 116 -10.55 11.11 40.81
CA PHE A 116 -10.99 12.49 40.68
C PHE A 116 -12.34 12.61 39.97
N LEU A 117 -12.50 11.96 38.81
CA LEU A 117 -13.74 12.05 38.03
C LEU A 117 -14.90 11.32 38.70
N ALA A 118 -14.66 10.20 39.39
CA ALA A 118 -15.70 9.48 40.12
C ALA A 118 -16.30 10.32 41.25
N ILE A 119 -15.47 10.97 42.06
CA ILE A 119 -15.92 11.83 43.16
C ILE A 119 -16.54 13.12 42.63
N SER A 120 -15.92 13.76 41.63
CA SER A 120 -16.44 15.01 41.05
C SER A 120 -17.76 14.81 40.29
N ALA A 121 -18.13 13.57 39.95
CA ALA A 121 -19.44 13.28 39.36
C ALA A 121 -20.59 13.29 40.38
N ILE A 122 -20.29 13.18 41.68
CA ILE A 122 -21.29 13.01 42.75
C ILE A 122 -21.22 14.07 43.87
N ALA A 123 -20.15 14.87 43.92
CA ALA A 123 -19.92 15.89 44.94
C ALA A 123 -19.66 17.25 44.31
N ASP A 124 -20.36 18.27 44.81
CA ASP A 124 -20.22 19.67 44.42
C ASP A 124 -19.48 20.49 45.49
N VAL A 125 -19.30 21.79 45.23
CA VAL A 125 -18.71 22.73 46.19
C VAL A 125 -19.54 22.74 47.49
N GLY A 126 -18.87 22.48 48.62
CA GLY A 126 -19.48 22.43 49.94
C GLY A 126 -19.92 21.03 50.39
N ASP A 127 -19.86 20.03 49.51
CA ASP A 127 -20.08 18.63 49.87
C ASP A 127 -18.83 18.00 50.49
N ASN A 128 -18.98 16.81 51.10
CA ASN A 128 -17.87 16.03 51.62
C ASN A 128 -17.97 14.54 51.31
N ILE A 129 -16.84 13.82 51.43
CA ILE A 129 -16.80 12.36 51.47
C ILE A 129 -16.18 11.89 52.80
N VAL A 130 -16.51 10.67 53.23
CA VAL A 130 -15.88 10.01 54.37
C VAL A 130 -14.85 9.02 53.84
N SER A 131 -13.62 9.06 54.35
CA SER A 131 -12.53 8.18 53.91
C SER A 131 -11.64 7.74 55.06
N SER A 132 -11.09 6.53 54.96
CA SER A 132 -9.95 6.09 55.77
C SER A 132 -8.73 6.99 55.54
N SER A 133 -7.87 7.16 56.54
CA SER A 133 -6.53 7.74 56.39
C SER A 133 -5.48 6.76 55.84
N PHE A 134 -5.76 5.45 55.84
CA PHE A 134 -4.88 4.41 55.30
C PHE A 134 -5.12 4.26 53.79
N LEU A 135 -4.48 5.14 53.02
CA LEU A 135 -4.60 5.19 51.57
C LEU A 135 -3.21 5.19 50.92
N TYR A 136 -3.20 5.00 49.61
CA TYR A 136 -2.10 5.44 48.78
C TYR A 136 -1.78 6.92 49.02
N GLY A 137 -0.51 7.25 49.27
CA GLY A 137 -0.09 8.62 49.59
C GLY A 137 -0.50 9.67 48.55
N GLY A 138 -0.56 9.30 47.26
CA GLY A 138 -1.07 10.19 46.21
C GLY A 138 -2.56 10.50 46.36
N THR A 139 -3.38 9.50 46.70
CA THR A 139 -4.82 9.67 46.97
C THR A 139 -5.04 10.48 48.24
N TYR A 140 -4.29 10.20 49.32
CA TYR A 140 -4.34 11.01 50.54
C TYR A 140 -4.06 12.48 50.24
N ASN A 141 -3.01 12.78 49.46
CA ASN A 141 -2.68 14.14 49.05
C ASN A 141 -3.75 14.75 48.13
N GLN A 142 -4.30 13.99 47.18
CA GLN A 142 -5.38 14.45 46.32
C GLN A 142 -6.61 14.88 47.15
N PHE A 143 -6.96 14.09 48.17
CA PHE A 143 -8.08 14.32 49.08
C PHE A 143 -7.83 15.52 50.01
N LYS A 144 -6.66 15.57 50.65
CA LYS A 144 -6.30 16.62 51.61
C LYS A 144 -6.07 17.99 50.95
N VAL A 145 -5.39 18.01 49.79
CA VAL A 145 -4.87 19.24 49.18
C VAL A 145 -5.63 19.63 47.93
N THR A 146 -5.83 18.69 46.99
CA THR A 146 -6.43 19.02 45.69
C THR A 146 -7.92 19.24 45.80
N PHE A 147 -8.69 18.32 46.38
CA PHE A 147 -10.15 18.44 46.53
C PHE A 147 -10.58 19.67 47.34
N LYS A 148 -9.78 20.07 48.33
CA LYS A 148 -9.98 21.32 49.06
C LYS A 148 -10.02 22.55 48.13
N LYS A 149 -9.23 22.57 47.05
CA LYS A 149 -9.25 23.67 46.05
C LYS A 149 -10.53 23.68 45.20
N TYR A 150 -11.18 22.53 45.06
CA TYR A 150 -12.48 22.37 44.40
C TYR A 150 -13.66 22.49 45.37
N GLY A 151 -13.41 22.87 46.63
CA GLY A 151 -14.45 23.04 47.64
C GLY A 151 -15.08 21.73 48.12
N ILE A 152 -14.49 20.57 47.82
CA ILE A 152 -14.95 19.26 48.26
C ILE A 152 -14.17 18.87 49.52
N GLY A 153 -14.88 18.63 50.62
CA GLY A 153 -14.32 18.24 51.90
C GLY A 153 -14.05 16.74 52.00
N VAL A 154 -13.13 16.35 52.89
CA VAL A 154 -12.88 14.95 53.25
C VAL A 154 -12.86 14.82 54.76
N LYS A 155 -13.68 13.89 55.28
CA LYS A 155 -13.72 13.52 56.69
C LYS A 155 -12.91 12.24 56.88
N TRP A 156 -11.90 12.31 57.73
CA TRP A 156 -10.94 11.24 57.94
C TRP A 156 -11.37 10.32 59.07
N VAL A 157 -11.32 9.01 58.81
CA VAL A 157 -11.53 7.94 59.77
C VAL A 157 -10.20 7.22 59.98
N THR A 158 -9.78 7.04 61.23
CA THR A 158 -8.47 6.45 61.60
C THR A 158 -8.56 5.07 62.22
N ASP A 159 -9.73 4.68 62.73
CA ASP A 159 -10.04 3.32 63.15
C ASP A 159 -10.91 2.67 62.06
N LEU A 160 -10.45 1.55 61.49
CA LEU A 160 -11.08 0.91 60.31
C LEU A 160 -12.41 0.20 60.62
N GLU A 161 -13.05 0.56 61.73
CA GLU A 161 -14.31 0.00 62.20
C GLU A 161 -15.50 0.64 61.46
N PRO A 162 -16.47 -0.14 60.95
CA PRO A 162 -17.61 0.41 60.21
C PRO A 162 -18.38 1.52 60.95
N LYS A 163 -18.51 1.42 62.28
CA LYS A 163 -19.20 2.43 63.10
C LYS A 163 -18.54 3.81 63.06
N SER A 164 -17.22 3.86 62.87
CA SER A 164 -16.49 5.12 62.79
C SER A 164 -16.73 5.83 61.48
N PHE A 165 -16.94 5.08 60.40
CA PHE A 165 -17.41 5.65 59.13
C PHE A 165 -18.81 6.22 59.28
N GLU A 166 -19.73 5.48 59.91
CA GLU A 166 -21.10 5.94 60.18
C GLU A 166 -21.12 7.26 60.98
N ALA A 167 -20.34 7.34 62.06
CA ALA A 167 -20.25 8.51 62.91
C ALA A 167 -19.71 9.77 62.19
N ALA A 168 -18.97 9.61 61.09
CA ALA A 168 -18.45 10.71 60.31
C ALA A 168 -19.45 11.24 59.26
N ILE A 169 -20.51 10.49 58.93
CA ILE A 169 -21.50 10.89 57.91
C ILE A 169 -22.32 12.09 58.40
N ASP A 170 -22.53 13.07 57.52
CA ASP A 170 -23.50 14.15 57.71
C ASP A 170 -24.42 14.33 56.48
N GLU A 171 -25.25 15.36 56.51
CA GLU A 171 -26.19 15.70 55.43
C GLU A 171 -25.49 16.05 54.10
N LYS A 172 -24.24 16.51 54.16
CA LYS A 172 -23.41 16.90 53.01
C LYS A 172 -22.50 15.77 52.51
N THR A 173 -22.47 14.63 53.21
CA THR A 173 -21.69 13.48 52.77
C THR A 173 -22.28 12.87 51.49
N LYS A 174 -21.41 12.62 50.50
CA LYS A 174 -21.77 12.08 49.18
C LYS A 174 -21.25 10.69 48.90
N ALA A 175 -20.27 10.19 49.66
CA ALA A 175 -19.79 8.81 49.53
C ALA A 175 -18.97 8.39 50.75
N ILE A 176 -18.85 7.07 50.94
CA ILE A 176 -17.74 6.46 51.66
C ILE A 176 -16.69 6.03 50.62
N TYR A 177 -15.43 6.35 50.84
CA TYR A 177 -14.30 5.93 50.02
C TYR A 177 -13.33 5.06 50.83
N VAL A 178 -12.98 3.89 50.28
CA VAL A 178 -12.02 2.95 50.88
C VAL A 178 -11.15 2.26 49.82
N GLU A 179 -10.02 1.71 50.24
CA GLU A 179 -9.24 0.76 49.43
C GLU A 179 -9.65 -0.68 49.81
N SER A 180 -9.75 -1.60 48.85
CA SER A 180 -10.08 -3.00 49.16
C SER A 180 -9.01 -3.68 50.03
N ILE A 181 -7.75 -3.28 49.84
CA ILE A 181 -6.60 -3.63 50.69
C ILE A 181 -5.86 -2.32 50.99
N ALA A 182 -5.98 -1.83 52.21
CA ALA A 182 -5.48 -0.51 52.60
C ALA A 182 -3.95 -0.47 52.71
N ASN A 183 -3.29 0.43 51.99
CA ASN A 183 -1.84 0.63 52.08
C ASN A 183 -1.45 1.51 53.28
N PRO A 184 -0.29 1.30 53.95
CA PRO A 184 0.73 0.26 53.75
C PRO A 184 0.57 -0.97 54.66
N LYS A 185 -0.42 -1.01 55.54
CA LYS A 185 -0.60 -2.10 56.51
C LYS A 185 -1.37 -3.31 55.98
N TYR A 186 -1.95 -3.19 54.78
CA TYR A 186 -2.75 -4.21 54.10
C TYR A 186 -3.98 -4.66 54.89
N HIS A 187 -4.65 -3.73 55.57
CA HIS A 187 -5.92 -4.06 56.21
C HIS A 187 -7.00 -4.35 55.16
N VAL A 188 -7.77 -5.41 55.37
CA VAL A 188 -8.97 -5.71 54.56
C VAL A 188 -10.18 -5.20 55.32
N LEU A 189 -10.90 -4.23 54.74
CA LEU A 189 -12.08 -3.65 55.34
C LEU A 189 -13.32 -4.53 55.13
N ASP A 190 -14.29 -4.42 56.03
CA ASP A 190 -15.58 -5.10 55.92
C ASP A 190 -16.49 -4.40 54.90
N LEU A 191 -16.28 -4.70 53.62
CA LEU A 191 -17.03 -4.10 52.52
C LEU A 191 -18.56 -4.29 52.64
N PRO A 192 -19.09 -5.48 53.01
CA PRO A 192 -20.52 -5.65 53.22
C PRO A 192 -21.10 -4.74 54.31
N ALA A 193 -20.41 -4.60 55.45
CA ALA A 193 -20.86 -3.72 56.52
C ALA A 193 -20.83 -2.25 56.11
N LEU A 194 -19.77 -1.81 55.43
CA LEU A 194 -19.64 -0.44 54.93
C LEU A 194 -20.66 -0.12 53.84
N SER A 195 -20.92 -1.07 52.93
CA SER A 195 -21.95 -0.93 51.89
C SER A 195 -23.32 -0.73 52.52
N LYS A 196 -23.65 -1.55 53.53
CA LYS A 196 -24.91 -1.40 54.26
C LYS A 196 -25.04 -0.01 54.89
N ILE A 197 -24.02 0.47 55.59
CA ILE A 197 -24.00 1.81 56.20
C ILE A 197 -24.16 2.89 55.13
N ALA A 198 -23.43 2.80 54.01
CA ALA A 198 -23.53 3.75 52.91
C ALA A 198 -24.98 3.83 52.38
N HIS A 199 -25.59 2.67 52.12
CA HIS A 199 -26.95 2.58 51.58
C HIS A 199 -28.03 3.02 52.57
N ASP A 200 -27.88 2.71 53.87
CA ASP A 200 -28.78 3.19 54.94
C ASP A 200 -28.80 4.73 54.98
N HIS A 201 -27.68 5.39 54.65
CA HIS A 201 -27.55 6.84 54.55
C HIS A 201 -27.79 7.41 53.13
N GLY A 202 -28.18 6.57 52.17
CA GLY A 202 -28.45 6.98 50.79
C GLY A 202 -27.23 7.52 50.05
N ILE A 203 -26.03 7.02 50.32
CA ILE A 203 -24.78 7.39 49.63
C ILE A 203 -24.09 6.14 49.05
N PRO A 204 -23.34 6.24 47.95
CA PRO A 204 -22.61 5.12 47.38
C PRO A 204 -21.35 4.77 48.19
N LEU A 205 -20.97 3.50 48.14
CA LEU A 205 -19.63 3.03 48.52
C LEU A 205 -18.72 3.02 47.28
N ILE A 206 -17.62 3.79 47.35
CA ILE A 206 -16.55 3.81 46.34
C ILE A 206 -15.37 2.99 46.87
N VAL A 207 -14.95 1.98 46.10
CA VAL A 207 -13.81 1.12 46.47
C VAL A 207 -12.69 1.24 45.44
N ASP A 208 -11.51 1.68 45.86
CA ASP A 208 -10.31 1.50 45.06
C ASP A 208 -9.86 0.05 45.16
N ASN A 209 -10.01 -0.68 44.05
CA ASN A 209 -9.70 -2.08 43.96
C ASN A 209 -8.42 -2.34 43.17
N THR A 210 -7.50 -1.37 43.11
CA THR A 210 -6.20 -1.54 42.46
C THR A 210 -5.49 -2.79 42.95
N PHE A 211 -5.46 -3.03 44.26
CA PHE A 211 -4.84 -4.21 44.87
C PHE A 211 -5.67 -5.48 44.68
N GLY A 212 -6.96 -5.38 44.35
CA GLY A 212 -7.81 -6.52 43.95
C GLY A 212 -7.51 -7.08 42.57
N MET A 213 -6.57 -6.45 41.83
CA MET A 213 -6.09 -6.91 40.52
C MET A 213 -7.21 -7.06 39.49
N GLY A 214 -8.03 -6.02 39.28
CA GLY A 214 -9.09 -6.03 38.26
C GLY A 214 -10.13 -7.14 38.46
N GLY A 215 -10.58 -7.31 39.70
CA GLY A 215 -11.57 -8.31 40.09
C GLY A 215 -11.02 -9.71 40.33
N TYR A 216 -9.72 -9.97 40.10
CA TYR A 216 -9.17 -11.31 40.24
C TYR A 216 -9.12 -11.77 41.70
N LEU A 217 -8.57 -10.94 42.60
CA LEU A 217 -8.49 -11.28 44.02
C LEU A 217 -9.82 -11.07 44.74
N VAL A 218 -10.52 -9.98 44.45
CA VAL A 218 -11.80 -9.64 45.06
C VAL A 218 -12.59 -8.76 44.12
N ARG A 219 -13.91 -8.96 44.08
CA ARG A 219 -14.88 -8.12 43.37
C ARG A 219 -15.70 -7.33 44.38
N PRO A 220 -15.36 -6.07 44.69
CA PRO A 220 -16.09 -5.27 45.67
C PRO A 220 -17.59 -5.14 45.36
N ILE A 221 -17.98 -5.21 44.08
CA ILE A 221 -19.37 -5.16 43.63
C ILE A 221 -20.19 -6.34 44.17
N ASP A 222 -19.58 -7.52 44.30
CA ASP A 222 -20.21 -8.71 44.90
C ASP A 222 -20.43 -8.53 46.43
N HIS A 223 -19.73 -7.56 47.02
CA HIS A 223 -19.82 -7.17 48.42
C HIS A 223 -20.56 -5.83 48.63
N GLY A 224 -21.28 -5.35 47.61
CA GLY A 224 -22.16 -4.19 47.71
C GLY A 224 -21.53 -2.84 47.41
N ALA A 225 -20.31 -2.79 46.87
CA ALA A 225 -19.76 -1.55 46.32
C ALA A 225 -20.57 -1.07 45.11
N ASP A 226 -20.75 0.24 45.01
CA ASP A 226 -21.52 0.87 43.92
C ASP A 226 -20.62 1.34 42.79
N ILE A 227 -19.42 1.81 43.15
CA ILE A 227 -18.41 2.32 42.21
C ILE A 227 -17.08 1.69 42.59
N VAL A 228 -16.40 1.12 41.60
CA VAL A 228 -15.03 0.63 41.76
C VAL A 228 -14.09 1.50 40.93
N VAL A 229 -12.94 1.86 41.50
CA VAL A 229 -11.88 2.56 40.76
C VAL A 229 -10.60 1.74 40.77
N HIS A 230 -9.84 1.81 39.68
CA HIS A 230 -8.52 1.22 39.59
C HIS A 230 -7.50 2.18 39.02
N SER A 231 -6.27 2.06 39.52
CA SER A 231 -5.09 2.36 38.72
C SER A 231 -4.79 1.17 37.81
N ALA A 232 -5.26 1.24 36.56
CA ALA A 232 -4.96 0.26 35.53
C ALA A 232 -3.44 0.14 35.23
N THR A 233 -2.67 1.16 35.64
CA THR A 233 -1.21 1.18 35.64
C THR A 233 -0.55 0.00 36.37
N LYS A 234 -1.22 -0.55 37.39
CA LYS A 234 -0.67 -1.62 38.26
C LYS A 234 -0.94 -2.99 37.65
N TRP A 235 -1.54 -3.93 38.38
CA TRP A 235 -1.69 -5.32 37.93
C TRP A 235 -2.53 -5.52 36.66
N ILE A 236 -3.48 -4.63 36.36
CA ILE A 236 -4.22 -4.66 35.10
C ILE A 236 -3.25 -4.57 33.92
N GLY A 237 -2.42 -3.53 33.87
CA GLY A 237 -1.37 -3.38 32.87
C GLY A 237 -0.22 -4.37 33.05
N GLY A 238 0.23 -4.59 34.28
CA GLY A 238 1.13 -5.69 34.69
C GLY A 238 2.60 -5.61 34.27
N HIS A 239 2.95 -4.72 33.34
CA HIS A 239 4.26 -4.74 32.68
C HIS A 239 5.11 -3.48 32.88
N GLY A 240 4.61 -2.52 33.67
CA GLY A 240 5.33 -1.27 33.96
C GLY A 240 5.44 -0.31 32.76
N THR A 241 4.57 -0.44 31.76
CA THR A 241 4.70 0.29 30.48
C THR A 241 3.69 1.41 30.27
N THR A 242 2.52 1.37 30.91
CA THR A 242 1.38 2.22 30.56
C THR A 242 0.73 2.78 31.82
N ILE A 243 0.59 4.11 31.88
CA ILE A 243 -0.26 4.77 32.88
C ILE A 243 -1.71 4.72 32.41
N GLY A 244 -2.61 4.33 33.30
CA GLY A 244 -4.04 4.29 33.05
C GLY A 244 -4.86 4.16 34.32
N GLY A 245 -6.12 4.55 34.23
CA GLY A 245 -7.13 4.33 35.26
C GLY A 245 -8.44 3.86 34.65
N VAL A 246 -9.32 3.33 35.49
CA VAL A 246 -10.68 2.99 35.08
C VAL A 246 -11.63 3.10 36.25
N ILE A 247 -12.85 3.57 35.95
CA ILE A 247 -14.00 3.62 36.87
C ILE A 247 -14.98 2.55 36.38
N VAL A 248 -15.47 1.70 37.28
CA VAL A 248 -16.48 0.68 36.99
C VAL A 248 -17.73 1.03 37.80
N ASP A 249 -18.85 1.19 37.11
CA ASP A 249 -20.17 1.44 37.67
C ASP A 249 -20.87 0.09 37.90
N ALA A 250 -21.31 -0.20 39.12
CA ALA A 250 -22.08 -1.40 39.41
C ALA A 250 -23.46 -1.37 38.76
N GLY A 251 -24.00 -0.19 38.47
CA GLY A 251 -25.35 0.02 37.95
C GLY A 251 -26.47 -0.38 38.92
N LYS A 252 -26.17 -0.43 40.22
CA LYS A 252 -27.11 -0.85 41.28
C LYS A 252 -27.57 0.30 42.19
N PHE A 253 -26.81 1.40 42.24
CA PHE A 253 -27.11 2.50 43.16
C PHE A 253 -28.31 3.35 42.72
N ASN A 254 -29.15 3.73 43.68
CA ASN A 254 -30.31 4.57 43.41
C ASN A 254 -29.97 6.07 43.40
N TRP A 255 -29.60 6.58 42.23
CA TRP A 255 -29.33 8.02 42.01
C TRP A 255 -30.56 8.93 42.15
N LYS A 256 -31.77 8.38 42.30
CA LYS A 256 -33.04 9.14 42.42
C LYS A 256 -33.46 9.38 43.87
N ASN A 257 -32.58 9.15 44.84
CA ASN A 257 -32.89 9.26 46.27
C ASN A 257 -32.94 10.70 46.83
N GLY A 258 -32.79 11.72 45.99
CA GLY A 258 -32.84 13.14 46.35
C GLY A 258 -31.50 13.73 46.81
N LYS A 259 -30.47 12.93 47.12
CA LYS A 259 -29.14 13.45 47.51
C LYS A 259 -28.28 13.92 46.34
N PHE A 260 -28.59 13.50 45.12
CA PHE A 260 -27.76 13.74 43.93
C PHE A 260 -28.56 14.49 42.85
N PRO A 261 -28.82 15.81 43.05
CA PRO A 261 -29.62 16.61 42.12
C PRO A 261 -29.01 16.63 40.71
N GLY A 262 -27.68 16.59 40.59
CA GLY A 262 -27.01 16.52 39.28
C GLY A 262 -27.35 15.29 38.41
N PHE A 263 -28.08 14.30 38.94
CA PHE A 263 -28.57 13.16 38.16
C PHE A 263 -30.07 13.24 37.85
N THR A 264 -30.83 14.03 38.62
CA THR A 264 -32.30 14.08 38.58
C THR A 264 -32.83 15.40 38.02
N GLU A 265 -32.06 16.47 38.14
CA GLU A 265 -32.36 17.77 37.58
C GLU A 265 -31.83 17.92 36.15
N PRO A 266 -32.42 18.83 35.34
CA PRO A 266 -31.98 19.08 33.97
C PRO A 266 -30.51 19.53 33.91
N SER A 267 -29.66 18.81 33.17
CA SER A 267 -28.26 19.19 32.95
C SER A 267 -28.14 20.38 32.00
N GLU A 268 -27.48 21.45 32.44
CA GLU A 268 -27.13 22.60 31.60
C GLU A 268 -26.20 22.21 30.45
N GLY A 269 -25.26 21.28 30.70
CA GLY A 269 -24.27 20.81 29.73
C GLY A 269 -24.82 19.91 28.63
N TYR A 270 -26.08 19.47 28.77
CA TYR A 270 -26.80 18.59 27.84
C TYR A 270 -28.25 19.04 27.60
N HIS A 271 -28.49 20.34 27.46
CA HIS A 271 -29.76 20.91 27.02
C HIS A 271 -31.00 20.44 27.82
N GLY A 272 -30.84 20.30 29.14
CA GLY A 272 -31.90 19.91 30.05
C GLY A 272 -32.10 18.39 30.20
N LEU A 273 -31.18 17.58 29.70
CA LEU A 273 -31.21 16.12 29.87
C LEU A 273 -31.16 15.74 31.37
N LYS A 274 -32.00 14.79 31.78
CA LYS A 274 -31.98 14.20 33.13
C LYS A 274 -31.33 12.82 33.09
N PHE A 275 -30.12 12.68 33.63
CA PHE A 275 -29.31 11.45 33.51
C PHE A 275 -30.00 10.20 34.08
N ALA A 276 -30.53 10.27 35.30
CA ALA A 276 -31.16 9.12 35.96
C ALA A 276 -32.49 8.71 35.29
N GLU A 277 -33.18 9.64 34.64
CA GLU A 277 -34.39 9.35 33.86
C GLU A 277 -34.03 8.69 32.53
N THR A 278 -33.05 9.26 31.83
CA THR A 278 -32.67 8.85 30.47
C THR A 278 -31.95 7.50 30.45
N PHE A 279 -31.00 7.30 31.37
CA PHE A 279 -30.05 6.20 31.30
C PHE A 279 -30.23 5.14 32.39
N GLY A 280 -31.13 5.36 33.36
CA GLY A 280 -31.42 4.40 34.41
C GLY A 280 -30.17 3.96 35.17
N ASN A 281 -29.87 2.67 35.12
CA ASN A 281 -28.73 2.05 35.79
C ASN A 281 -27.36 2.48 35.23
N LEU A 282 -27.28 3.06 34.03
CA LEU A 282 -26.03 3.54 33.44
C LEU A 282 -25.76 5.04 33.66
N ALA A 283 -26.60 5.69 34.48
CA ALA A 283 -26.56 7.14 34.65
C ALA A 283 -25.22 7.66 35.16
N PHE A 284 -24.54 6.93 36.06
CA PHE A 284 -23.24 7.34 36.60
C PHE A 284 -22.13 7.21 35.56
N ALA A 285 -21.94 6.04 34.95
CA ALA A 285 -20.94 5.86 33.90
C ALA A 285 -21.11 6.86 32.74
N LEU A 286 -22.35 7.10 32.31
CA LEU A 286 -22.62 8.05 31.22
C LEU A 286 -22.43 9.50 31.63
N LYS A 287 -22.80 9.90 32.85
CA LYS A 287 -22.47 11.25 33.34
C LYS A 287 -20.96 11.47 33.41
N VAL A 288 -20.22 10.52 33.97
CA VAL A 288 -18.75 10.57 34.00
C VAL A 288 -18.17 10.71 32.60
N ARG A 289 -18.64 9.92 31.62
CA ARG A 289 -18.12 9.96 30.24
C ARG A 289 -18.47 11.26 29.52
N THR A 290 -19.72 11.69 29.63
CA THR A 290 -20.29 12.72 28.76
C THR A 290 -20.09 14.13 29.31
N GLU A 291 -20.03 14.33 30.62
CA GLU A 291 -19.72 15.63 31.23
C GLU A 291 -18.25 15.68 31.66
N LEU A 292 -17.84 14.81 32.58
CA LEU A 292 -16.58 14.95 33.30
C LEU A 292 -15.37 14.62 32.40
N LEU A 293 -15.37 13.44 31.75
CA LEU A 293 -14.30 13.03 30.84
C LEU A 293 -14.21 13.93 29.61
N ARG A 294 -15.36 14.38 29.11
CA ARG A 294 -15.45 15.38 28.05
C ARG A 294 -14.74 16.65 28.50
N ASP A 295 -15.15 17.26 29.61
CA ASP A 295 -14.76 18.64 29.91
C ASP A 295 -13.38 18.74 30.58
N ILE A 296 -13.00 17.74 31.39
CA ILE A 296 -11.65 17.66 31.98
C ILE A 296 -10.63 17.07 30.99
N GLY A 297 -11.07 16.21 30.07
CA GLY A 297 -10.22 15.68 29.01
C GLY A 297 -9.20 14.62 29.46
N ALA A 298 -9.37 14.02 30.64
CA ALA A 298 -8.47 12.99 31.17
C ALA A 298 -8.71 11.60 30.55
N CYS A 299 -8.80 11.52 29.22
CA CYS A 299 -9.08 10.29 28.46
C CYS A 299 -7.85 9.39 28.29
N GLN A 300 -8.08 8.08 28.18
CA GLN A 300 -7.02 7.13 27.81
C GLN A 300 -6.73 7.16 26.31
N ASN A 301 -5.46 7.02 25.93
CA ASN A 301 -5.04 6.94 24.54
C ASN A 301 -5.20 5.49 23.99
N PRO A 302 -5.53 5.30 22.70
CA PRO A 302 -5.84 3.98 22.14
C PRO A 302 -4.68 2.98 22.19
N PHE A 303 -3.43 3.44 22.12
CA PHE A 303 -2.26 2.55 22.29
C PHE A 303 -2.14 2.07 23.74
N GLY A 304 -2.35 2.98 24.70
CA GLY A 304 -2.40 2.64 26.12
C GLY A 304 -3.53 1.66 26.43
N GLY A 305 -4.74 1.89 25.93
CA GLY A 305 -5.85 0.95 26.09
C GLY A 305 -5.56 -0.43 25.49
N PHE A 306 -4.92 -0.49 24.33
CA PHE A 306 -4.47 -1.76 23.75
C PHE A 306 -3.44 -2.47 24.63
N LEU A 307 -2.44 -1.77 25.17
CA LEU A 307 -1.45 -2.36 26.07
C LEU A 307 -2.09 -2.84 27.39
N LEU A 308 -3.08 -2.13 27.91
CA LEU A 308 -3.85 -2.56 29.09
C LEU A 308 -4.67 -3.82 28.80
N LEU A 309 -5.24 -3.96 27.58
CA LEU A 309 -5.89 -5.20 27.15
C LEU A 309 -4.91 -6.38 27.13
N GLN A 310 -3.70 -6.20 26.59
CA GLN A 310 -2.66 -7.24 26.61
C GLN A 310 -2.28 -7.64 28.05
N GLY A 311 -2.28 -6.68 28.96
CA GLY A 311 -2.16 -6.95 30.40
C GLY A 311 -3.30 -7.84 30.90
N LEU A 312 -4.55 -7.46 30.65
CA LEU A 312 -5.74 -8.20 31.11
C LEU A 312 -5.76 -9.66 30.67
N GLU A 313 -5.31 -9.97 29.46
CA GLU A 313 -5.32 -11.34 28.91
C GLU A 313 -4.51 -12.35 29.75
N THR A 314 -3.56 -11.88 30.56
CA THR A 314 -2.71 -12.72 31.44
C THR A 314 -2.90 -12.44 32.92
N LEU A 315 -3.93 -11.67 33.29
CA LEU A 315 -4.12 -11.14 34.64
C LEU A 315 -4.21 -12.23 35.70
N SER A 316 -5.03 -13.27 35.50
CA SER A 316 -5.17 -14.35 36.48
C SER A 316 -3.88 -15.14 36.69
N LEU A 317 -3.18 -15.48 35.61
CA LEU A 317 -1.89 -16.21 35.66
C LEU A 317 -0.83 -15.43 36.43
N ARG A 318 -0.75 -14.11 36.17
CA ARG A 318 0.16 -13.22 36.90
C ARG A 318 -0.29 -13.07 38.35
N GLY A 319 -1.59 -12.89 38.61
CA GLY A 319 -2.15 -12.72 39.95
C GLY A 319 -1.90 -13.92 40.87
N GLU A 320 -2.08 -15.13 40.36
CA GLU A 320 -1.75 -16.37 41.06
C GLU A 320 -0.26 -16.42 41.41
N ARG A 321 0.60 -16.20 40.40
CA ARG A 321 2.05 -16.28 40.59
C ARG A 321 2.58 -15.21 41.54
N HIS A 322 2.09 -13.97 41.44
CA HIS A 322 2.43 -12.90 42.39
C HIS A 322 2.04 -13.28 43.82
N SER A 323 0.85 -13.84 44.02
CA SER A 323 0.36 -14.23 45.34
C SER A 323 1.17 -15.36 45.96
N LYS A 324 1.51 -16.37 45.15
CA LYS A 324 2.36 -17.48 45.58
C LYS A 324 3.75 -17.00 46.02
N ASN A 325 4.38 -16.17 45.20
CA ASN A 325 5.75 -15.72 45.47
C ASN A 325 5.81 -14.75 46.66
N ALA A 326 4.79 -13.90 46.82
CA ALA A 326 4.66 -13.04 48.00
C ALA A 326 4.51 -13.87 49.28
N LEU A 327 3.75 -14.96 49.26
CA LEU A 327 3.63 -15.86 50.42
C LEU A 327 4.96 -16.55 50.76
N GLU A 328 5.65 -17.11 49.77
CA GLU A 328 6.95 -17.76 49.97
C GLU A 328 7.99 -16.78 50.52
N LEU A 329 8.05 -15.56 49.98
CA LEU A 329 8.95 -14.51 50.46
C LEU A 329 8.58 -14.04 51.87
N ALA A 330 7.29 -13.83 52.16
CA ALA A 330 6.83 -13.41 53.47
C ALA A 330 7.19 -14.44 54.56
N GLN A 331 6.99 -15.73 54.28
CA GLN A 331 7.37 -16.83 55.18
C GLN A 331 8.89 -16.90 55.40
N TRP A 332 9.68 -16.66 54.36
CA TRP A 332 11.14 -16.61 54.49
C TRP A 332 11.59 -15.42 55.34
N LEU A 333 11.08 -14.22 55.05
CA LEU A 333 11.38 -12.99 55.79
C LEU A 333 11.00 -13.11 57.26
N GLN A 334 9.86 -13.74 57.57
CA GLN A 334 9.38 -13.93 58.95
C GLN A 334 10.38 -14.74 59.80
N ASN A 335 11.14 -15.63 59.18
CA ASN A 335 12.16 -16.45 59.83
C ASN A 335 13.58 -15.86 59.77
N HIS A 336 13.77 -14.71 59.12
CA HIS A 336 15.11 -14.16 58.89
C HIS A 336 15.59 -13.34 60.10
N PRO A 337 16.80 -13.60 60.66
CA PRO A 337 17.23 -13.03 61.93
C PRO A 337 17.42 -11.49 61.93
N LYS A 338 17.59 -10.88 60.74
CA LYS A 338 17.72 -9.42 60.57
C LYS A 338 16.40 -8.70 60.31
N VAL A 339 15.29 -9.44 60.15
CA VAL A 339 13.95 -8.88 59.97
C VAL A 339 13.29 -8.80 61.35
N ALA A 340 12.66 -7.67 61.65
CA ALA A 340 11.96 -7.41 62.91
C ALA A 340 10.51 -7.87 62.86
N TRP A 341 9.83 -7.63 61.74
CA TRP A 341 8.43 -7.98 61.53
C TRP A 341 8.13 -8.10 60.03
N VAL A 342 7.07 -8.83 59.70
CA VAL A 342 6.54 -8.96 58.32
C VAL A 342 5.03 -8.76 58.36
N SER A 343 4.52 -7.93 57.47
CA SER A 343 3.10 -7.72 57.21
C SER A 343 2.75 -8.22 55.81
N TYR A 344 2.00 -9.33 55.76
CA TYR A 344 1.45 -9.91 54.54
C TYR A 344 0.16 -10.66 54.85
N LEU A 345 -0.87 -10.44 54.03
CA LEU A 345 -2.22 -11.01 54.22
C LEU A 345 -2.25 -12.53 54.29
N GLY A 346 -1.34 -13.22 53.61
CA GLY A 346 -1.28 -14.68 53.61
C GLY A 346 -0.66 -15.30 54.87
N LEU A 347 -0.09 -14.49 55.78
CA LEU A 347 0.45 -14.99 57.05
C LEU A 347 -0.66 -15.10 58.11
N PRO A 348 -0.76 -16.23 58.84
CA PRO A 348 -1.78 -16.42 59.89
C PRO A 348 -1.74 -15.38 61.02
N ALA A 349 -0.58 -14.78 61.26
CA ALA A 349 -0.40 -13.75 62.28
C ALA A 349 -0.87 -12.35 61.86
N HIS A 350 -1.19 -12.15 60.58
CA HIS A 350 -1.68 -10.86 60.10
C HIS A 350 -3.11 -10.60 60.59
N GLU A 351 -3.38 -9.41 61.11
CA GLU A 351 -4.66 -9.08 61.74
C GLU A 351 -5.87 -9.26 60.80
N SER A 352 -5.69 -8.95 59.51
CA SER A 352 -6.73 -9.13 58.48
C SER A 352 -6.74 -10.51 57.81
N HIS A 353 -5.96 -11.50 58.27
CA HIS A 353 -5.86 -12.82 57.60
C HIS A 353 -7.22 -13.53 57.47
N GLU A 354 -7.99 -13.59 58.56
CA GLU A 354 -9.30 -14.26 58.53
C GLU A 354 -10.33 -13.51 57.68
N LYS A 355 -10.31 -12.18 57.69
CA LYS A 355 -11.15 -11.37 56.80
C LYS A 355 -10.74 -11.54 55.34
N ALA A 356 -9.44 -11.60 55.06
CA ALA A 356 -8.91 -11.86 53.72
C ALA A 356 -9.36 -13.23 53.20
N LYS A 357 -9.37 -14.28 54.03
CA LYS A 357 -9.90 -15.60 53.65
C LYS A 357 -11.39 -15.60 53.33
N GLN A 358 -12.16 -14.67 53.92
CA GLN A 358 -13.59 -14.54 53.67
C GLN A 358 -13.90 -13.76 52.38
N LEU A 359 -13.12 -12.72 52.08
CA LEU A 359 -13.41 -11.78 50.98
C LEU A 359 -12.57 -12.03 49.72
N LEU A 360 -11.33 -12.52 49.86
CA LEU A 360 -10.44 -12.76 48.72
C LEU A 360 -10.68 -14.15 48.13
N ARG A 361 -10.30 -14.30 46.86
CA ARG A 361 -10.28 -15.57 46.15
C ARG A 361 -9.48 -16.60 46.95
N PRO A 362 -9.99 -17.82 47.15
CA PRO A 362 -9.31 -18.85 47.92
C PRO A 362 -7.88 -19.12 47.42
N GLY A 363 -6.94 -19.22 48.36
CA GLY A 363 -5.55 -19.59 48.09
C GLY A 363 -4.65 -18.45 47.59
N VAL A 364 -5.17 -17.23 47.38
CA VAL A 364 -4.40 -16.08 46.91
C VAL A 364 -4.60 -14.87 47.84
N PHE A 365 -3.52 -14.14 48.13
CA PHE A 365 -3.51 -13.04 49.11
C PHE A 365 -2.86 -11.75 48.59
N GLY A 366 -2.61 -11.66 47.28
CA GLY A 366 -2.05 -10.50 46.63
C GLY A 366 -0.53 -10.49 46.52
N GLY A 367 0.01 -9.54 45.74
CA GLY A 367 1.42 -9.54 45.34
C GLY A 367 2.33 -8.59 46.13
N VAL A 368 1.87 -8.01 47.24
CA VAL A 368 2.62 -6.97 47.97
C VAL A 368 2.76 -7.38 49.43
N LEU A 369 3.95 -7.17 50.00
CA LEU A 369 4.23 -7.30 51.41
C LEU A 369 5.06 -6.12 51.93
N SER A 370 5.06 -5.94 53.24
CA SER A 370 5.95 -5.01 53.95
C SER A 370 6.69 -5.75 55.04
N PHE A 371 7.91 -5.32 55.34
CA PHE A 371 8.68 -5.84 56.45
C PHE A 371 9.57 -4.75 57.05
N GLY A 372 9.84 -4.86 58.34
CA GLY A 372 10.81 -4.00 59.02
C GLY A 372 12.13 -4.71 59.20
N VAL A 373 13.24 -4.00 58.98
CA VAL A 373 14.57 -4.52 59.33
C VAL A 373 14.95 -4.11 60.76
N LYS A 374 15.70 -4.96 61.46
CA LYS A 374 16.26 -4.58 62.76
C LYS A 374 17.29 -3.46 62.56
N GLY A 375 17.00 -2.28 63.09
CA GLY A 375 17.88 -1.11 62.99
C GLY A 375 17.10 0.20 62.88
N ASP A 376 17.75 1.23 62.37
CA ASP A 376 17.18 2.54 62.10
C ASP A 376 16.81 2.71 60.61
N ALA A 377 16.31 3.89 60.24
CA ALA A 377 16.02 4.22 58.85
C ALA A 377 17.21 4.03 57.91
N LYS A 378 18.44 4.25 58.39
CA LYS A 378 19.66 4.05 57.59
C LYS A 378 19.90 2.57 57.31
N ALA A 379 19.62 1.68 58.27
CA ALA A 379 19.68 0.24 58.05
C ALA A 379 18.66 -0.21 56.99
N ALA A 380 17.45 0.36 57.00
CA ALA A 380 16.44 0.10 55.98
C ALA A 380 16.86 0.60 54.60
N SER A 381 17.31 1.86 54.48
CA SER A 381 17.82 2.40 53.21
C SER A 381 19.01 1.58 52.69
N LYS A 382 19.98 1.24 53.55
CA LYS A 382 21.12 0.40 53.17
C LYS A 382 20.69 -0.98 52.68
N THR A 383 19.64 -1.55 53.26
CA THR A 383 19.10 -2.84 52.81
C THR A 383 18.56 -2.72 51.39
N VAL A 384 17.75 -1.70 51.11
CA VAL A 384 17.23 -1.41 49.77
C VAL A 384 18.36 -1.18 48.77
N ASP A 385 19.34 -0.35 49.11
CA ASP A 385 20.49 -0.02 48.26
C ASP A 385 21.43 -1.22 47.99
N SER A 386 21.36 -2.27 48.82
CA SER A 386 22.19 -3.47 48.69
C SER A 386 21.56 -4.57 47.82
N LEU A 387 20.28 -4.44 47.45
CA LEU A 387 19.58 -5.41 46.60
C LEU A 387 20.05 -5.26 45.15
N LYS A 388 20.31 -6.40 44.48
CA LYS A 388 20.81 -6.41 43.08
C LYS A 388 19.77 -6.80 42.05
N LEU A 389 18.76 -7.60 42.44
CA LEU A 389 17.65 -7.99 41.56
C LEU A 389 16.48 -7.00 41.69
N ALA A 390 16.02 -6.79 42.93
CA ALA A 390 14.89 -5.90 43.18
C ALA A 390 15.23 -4.47 42.76
N SER A 391 14.35 -3.87 41.97
CA SER A 391 14.53 -2.52 41.48
C SER A 391 14.02 -1.51 42.51
N HIS A 392 14.85 -0.54 42.89
CA HIS A 392 14.46 0.54 43.80
C HIS A 392 13.65 1.62 43.06
N LEU A 393 12.31 1.55 43.12
CA LEU A 393 11.42 2.58 42.54
C LEU A 393 10.02 2.63 43.16
N ALA A 394 9.32 3.73 42.93
CA ALA A 394 8.00 4.02 43.49
C ALA A 394 6.83 3.46 42.64
N ASN A 395 6.84 2.15 42.36
CA ASN A 395 5.74 1.45 41.67
C ASN A 395 5.36 0.13 42.39
N VAL A 396 4.22 -0.48 42.02
CA VAL A 396 3.79 -1.82 42.45
C VAL A 396 3.10 -2.54 41.27
N GLY A 397 2.99 -3.86 41.32
CA GLY A 397 2.23 -4.64 40.33
C GLY A 397 2.82 -4.70 38.92
N ASP A 398 4.14 -4.50 38.78
CA ASP A 398 4.92 -4.87 37.59
C ASP A 398 5.30 -6.35 37.69
N ALA A 399 5.72 -6.93 36.56
CA ALA A 399 6.29 -8.27 36.48
C ALA A 399 7.66 -8.37 37.18
N LYS A 400 8.40 -7.24 37.30
CA LYS A 400 9.73 -7.18 37.97
C LYS A 400 9.58 -6.96 39.47
N THR A 401 10.58 -7.38 40.24
CA THR A 401 10.57 -7.21 41.70
C THR A 401 10.83 -5.75 42.03
N LEU A 402 9.92 -5.13 42.78
CA LEU A 402 10.04 -3.71 43.14
C LEU A 402 10.17 -3.56 44.64
N VAL A 403 11.19 -2.82 45.06
CA VAL A 403 11.46 -2.53 46.46
C VAL A 403 11.52 -1.03 46.70
N ILE A 404 11.04 -0.58 47.85
CA ILE A 404 11.17 0.82 48.24
C ILE A 404 11.17 0.99 49.77
N HIS A 405 11.85 2.03 50.25
CA HIS A 405 11.82 2.47 51.65
C HIS A 405 10.90 3.71 51.78
N PRO A 406 9.62 3.57 52.16
CA PRO A 406 8.64 4.65 52.03
C PRO A 406 8.94 5.90 52.85
N ALA A 407 9.49 5.75 54.05
CA ALA A 407 9.78 6.87 54.97
C ALA A 407 10.72 7.93 54.35
N THR A 408 11.74 7.49 53.60
CA THR A 408 12.71 8.39 52.96
C THR A 408 12.37 8.75 51.51
N THR A 409 11.31 8.16 50.94
CA THR A 409 10.97 8.32 49.52
C THR A 409 9.51 8.74 49.32
N THR A 410 8.59 7.80 49.10
CA THR A 410 7.18 8.06 48.73
C THR A 410 6.40 8.87 49.74
N HIS A 411 6.76 8.79 51.03
CA HIS A 411 6.10 9.53 52.10
C HIS A 411 6.98 10.66 52.66
N SER A 412 8.09 11.00 51.99
CA SER A 412 8.98 12.10 52.40
C SER A 412 8.31 13.47 52.42
N GLN A 413 7.16 13.63 51.74
CA GLN A 413 6.36 14.85 51.76
C GLN A 413 5.47 14.99 53.00
N LEU A 414 5.27 13.89 53.75
CA LEU A 414 4.52 13.89 54.99
C LEU A 414 5.45 14.26 56.16
N THR A 415 4.90 14.91 57.18
CA THR A 415 5.60 15.06 58.46
C THR A 415 5.80 13.69 59.12
N GLU A 416 6.78 13.56 60.01
CA GLU A 416 7.05 12.29 60.72
C GLU A 416 5.82 11.76 61.47
N ALA A 417 5.05 12.64 62.10
CA ALA A 417 3.79 12.30 62.76
C ALA A 417 2.75 11.75 61.75
N GLU A 418 2.63 12.38 60.57
CA GLU A 418 1.73 11.91 59.52
C GLU A 418 2.20 10.59 58.89
N GLN A 419 3.51 10.37 58.75
CA GLN A 419 4.07 9.08 58.32
C GLN A 419 3.64 7.97 59.28
N LEU A 420 3.87 8.15 60.58
CA LEU A 420 3.47 7.18 61.61
C LEU A 420 1.96 6.96 61.65
N GLN A 421 1.17 8.04 61.53
CA GLN A 421 -0.29 7.96 61.49
C GLN A 421 -0.79 7.20 60.25
N SER A 422 -0.11 7.34 59.12
CA SER A 422 -0.38 6.56 57.90
C SER A 422 0.14 5.12 57.96
N GLY A 423 0.79 4.71 59.05
CA GLY A 423 1.34 3.37 59.23
C GLY A 423 2.73 3.16 58.62
N VAL A 424 3.43 4.22 58.24
CA VAL A 424 4.81 4.18 57.73
C VAL A 424 5.78 4.38 58.88
N THR A 425 6.51 3.32 59.26
CA THR A 425 7.58 3.39 60.25
C THR A 425 8.93 3.64 59.58
N PRO A 426 9.92 4.22 60.30
CA PRO A 426 11.25 4.51 59.73
C PRO A 426 12.00 3.27 59.22
N ASP A 427 11.68 2.07 59.70
CA ASP A 427 12.32 0.79 59.32
C ASP A 427 11.58 0.05 58.19
N LEU A 428 10.40 0.51 57.78
CA LEU A 428 9.51 -0.19 56.84
C LEU A 428 10.09 -0.24 55.42
N ILE A 429 10.26 -1.44 54.88
CA ILE A 429 10.53 -1.70 53.47
C ILE A 429 9.29 -2.34 52.85
N ARG A 430 8.90 -1.89 51.66
CA ARG A 430 7.83 -2.50 50.86
C ARG A 430 8.45 -3.26 49.69
N ASP A 431 8.03 -4.50 49.48
CA ASP A 431 8.56 -5.42 48.47
C ASP A 431 7.42 -6.10 47.67
N VAL A 432 7.70 -6.40 46.41
CA VAL A 432 6.79 -7.03 45.43
C VAL A 432 7.60 -8.07 44.65
N PRO A 433 7.52 -9.38 44.94
CA PRO A 433 8.40 -10.38 44.32
C PRO A 433 8.04 -10.76 42.87
N GLU A 434 9.08 -11.06 42.08
CA GLU A 434 9.06 -11.56 40.69
C GLU A 434 8.52 -12.99 40.54
N PRO A 435 8.00 -13.37 39.36
CA PRO A 435 7.56 -14.71 39.00
C PRO A 435 8.68 -15.76 38.79
N SER A 436 9.62 -15.96 39.73
CA SER A 436 10.41 -17.21 39.75
C SER A 436 10.94 -17.60 41.14
N SER A 437 10.71 -18.85 41.53
CA SER A 437 11.15 -19.44 42.82
C SER A 437 12.65 -19.76 42.86
N ALA A 438 13.36 -19.67 41.73
CA ALA A 438 14.77 -20.05 41.62
C ALA A 438 15.74 -19.04 42.27
N VAL A 439 15.36 -17.76 42.38
CA VAL A 439 16.25 -16.72 42.89
C VAL A 439 16.35 -16.74 44.43
N VAL A 440 15.31 -17.17 45.13
CA VAL A 440 15.27 -17.24 46.61
C VAL A 440 16.31 -18.21 47.17
N ASN A 441 16.74 -19.22 46.40
CA ASN A 441 17.77 -20.17 46.84
C ASN A 441 19.21 -19.73 46.52
N LEU A 442 19.41 -18.85 45.55
CA LEU A 442 20.75 -18.32 45.22
C LEU A 442 21.23 -17.24 46.19
N TYR A 443 20.32 -16.62 46.95
CA TYR A 443 20.64 -15.56 47.91
C TYR A 443 20.89 -16.04 49.36
N LYS A 444 20.68 -17.31 49.68
CA LYS A 444 20.57 -17.78 51.08
C LYS A 444 21.87 -17.97 51.87
N ALA A 445 23.06 -18.07 51.27
CA ALA A 445 24.24 -18.49 52.03
C ALA A 445 25.47 -17.59 51.94
N ASN A 446 25.80 -17.03 50.78
CA ASN A 446 27.13 -16.42 50.55
C ASN A 446 28.31 -17.27 51.10
N ASP A 447 28.12 -18.60 51.15
CA ASP A 447 29.05 -19.61 51.65
C ASP A 447 29.08 -20.77 50.65
N THR A 448 30.25 -21.41 50.48
CA THR A 448 30.40 -22.51 49.52
C THR A 448 29.57 -23.74 49.93
N ALA A 449 28.77 -24.26 49.01
CA ALA A 449 27.85 -25.38 49.26
C ALA A 449 28.52 -26.63 49.87
N SER A 450 27.90 -27.18 50.92
CA SER A 450 28.32 -28.44 51.54
C SER A 450 28.18 -29.63 50.57
N ASN A 451 28.94 -30.71 50.81
CA ASN A 451 28.95 -31.88 49.94
C ASN A 451 27.59 -32.62 49.90
N SER A 452 26.77 -32.51 50.95
CA SER A 452 25.40 -33.05 50.95
C SER A 452 24.46 -32.20 50.09
N ALA A 453 24.55 -30.87 50.16
CA ALA A 453 23.78 -29.95 49.33
C ALA A 453 24.14 -30.09 47.84
N ARG A 454 25.42 -30.30 47.50
CA ARG A 454 25.85 -30.59 46.12
C ARG A 454 25.27 -31.88 45.57
N ARG A 455 24.99 -32.87 46.42
CA ARG A 455 24.42 -34.16 45.99
C ARG A 455 22.95 -34.01 45.65
N VAL A 456 22.18 -33.36 46.54
CA VAL A 456 20.77 -33.03 46.28
C VAL A 456 20.63 -32.13 45.05
N LEU A 457 21.49 -31.12 44.90
CA LEU A 457 21.51 -30.26 43.71
C LEU A 457 21.88 -31.01 42.42
N LYS A 458 22.70 -32.06 42.49
CA LYS A 458 23.01 -32.90 41.33
C LYS A 458 21.83 -33.79 40.95
N ASP A 459 21.13 -34.32 41.95
CA ASP A 459 19.95 -35.16 41.72
C ASP A 459 18.79 -34.30 41.16
N ASP A 460 18.56 -33.11 41.72
CA ASP A 460 17.59 -32.13 41.20
C ASP A 460 17.99 -31.62 39.81
N LEU A 461 19.28 -31.37 39.57
CA LEU A 461 19.78 -30.99 38.24
C LEU A 461 19.57 -32.11 37.23
N ALA A 462 19.75 -33.37 37.62
CA ALA A 462 19.50 -34.52 36.76
C ALA A 462 18.01 -34.65 36.42
N ILE A 463 17.12 -34.41 37.39
CA ILE A 463 15.66 -34.39 37.16
C ILE A 463 15.27 -33.24 36.23
N VAL A 464 15.80 -32.04 36.45
CA VAL A 464 15.54 -30.88 35.60
C VAL A 464 16.12 -31.07 34.20
N GLN A 465 17.31 -31.65 34.07
CA GLN A 465 17.91 -31.98 32.76
C GLN A 465 17.10 -33.05 32.04
N SER A 466 16.60 -34.07 32.75
CA SER A 466 15.69 -35.06 32.20
C SER A 466 14.39 -34.41 31.72
N ARG A 467 13.83 -33.48 32.51
CA ARG A 467 12.61 -32.76 32.13
C ARG A 467 12.83 -31.79 30.98
N ILE A 468 14.01 -31.15 30.90
CA ILE A 468 14.40 -30.33 29.75
C ILE A 468 14.48 -31.21 28.50
N CYS A 469 15.09 -32.40 28.57
CA CYS A 469 15.10 -33.33 27.44
C CYS A 469 13.69 -33.76 27.04
N GLU A 470 12.82 -34.13 27.99
CA GLU A 470 11.42 -34.48 27.71
C GLU A 470 10.66 -33.32 27.05
N VAL A 471 10.82 -32.10 27.56
CA VAL A 471 10.19 -30.91 26.99
C VAL A 471 10.80 -30.57 25.63
N SER A 472 12.10 -30.76 25.42
CA SER A 472 12.75 -30.61 24.12
C SER A 472 12.26 -31.64 23.12
N ASP A 473 12.04 -32.89 23.53
CA ASP A 473 11.47 -33.94 22.68
C ASP A 473 10.00 -33.64 22.34
N ASP A 474 9.22 -33.14 23.31
CA ASP A 474 7.83 -32.69 23.08
C ASP A 474 7.77 -31.44 22.21
N ILE A 475 8.73 -30.51 22.34
CA ILE A 475 8.90 -29.38 21.43
C ILE A 475 9.23 -29.90 20.03
N SER A 476 10.21 -30.78 19.86
CA SER A 476 10.55 -31.35 18.55
C SER A 476 9.40 -32.15 17.93
N ARG A 477 8.62 -32.87 18.74
CA ARG A 477 7.41 -33.58 18.27
C ARG A 477 6.31 -32.60 17.86
N SER A 478 6.12 -31.54 18.65
CA SER A 478 5.16 -30.47 18.36
C SER A 478 5.58 -29.64 17.14
N GLU A 479 6.87 -29.36 16.98
CA GLU A 479 7.47 -28.73 15.80
C GLU A 479 7.32 -29.62 14.57
N GLY A 480 7.52 -30.94 14.71
CA GLY A 480 7.21 -31.89 13.64
C GLY A 480 5.73 -31.91 13.25
N MET A 481 4.81 -31.85 14.23
CA MET A 481 3.38 -31.69 13.96
C MET A 481 3.06 -30.33 13.35
N LEU A 482 3.72 -29.25 13.80
CA LEU A 482 3.56 -27.90 13.26
C LEU A 482 4.10 -27.80 11.84
N ASP A 483 5.19 -28.48 11.53
CA ASP A 483 5.77 -28.55 10.20
C ASP A 483 4.91 -29.43 9.29
N THR A 484 4.30 -30.49 9.81
CA THR A 484 3.30 -31.28 9.08
C THR A 484 2.05 -30.45 8.81
N LEU A 485 1.55 -29.70 9.81
CA LEU A 485 0.42 -28.79 9.66
C LEU A 485 0.76 -27.59 8.76
N ARG A 486 1.99 -27.10 8.77
CA ARG A 486 2.49 -26.06 7.86
C ARG A 486 2.62 -26.59 6.44
N GLN A 487 3.11 -27.82 6.26
CA GLN A 487 3.14 -28.48 4.95
C GLN A 487 1.73 -28.72 4.43
N GLU A 488 0.80 -29.14 5.29
CA GLU A 488 -0.61 -29.33 4.91
C GLU A 488 -1.30 -28.00 4.66
N HIS A 489 -1.06 -26.98 5.48
CA HIS A 489 -1.55 -25.63 5.27
C HIS A 489 -0.98 -25.04 3.97
N GLN A 490 0.31 -25.23 3.69
CA GLN A 490 0.93 -24.78 2.45
C GLN A 490 0.38 -25.55 1.26
N ARG A 491 0.20 -26.86 1.36
CA ARG A 491 -0.46 -27.69 0.33
C ARG A 491 -1.89 -27.21 0.07
N LEU A 492 -2.67 -26.93 1.12
CA LEU A 492 -4.04 -26.42 1.01
C LEU A 492 -4.07 -25.01 0.43
N LEU A 493 -3.09 -24.16 0.76
CA LEU A 493 -2.90 -22.85 0.14
C LEU A 493 -2.54 -22.97 -1.33
N ASP A 494 -1.60 -23.86 -1.69
CA ASP A 494 -1.20 -24.10 -3.08
C ASP A 494 -2.38 -24.64 -3.90
N ILE A 495 -3.20 -25.52 -3.30
CA ILE A 495 -4.45 -26.02 -3.90
C ILE A 495 -5.46 -24.88 -4.04
N ALA A 496 -5.63 -24.03 -3.01
CA ALA A 496 -6.55 -22.90 -3.03
C ALA A 496 -6.11 -21.82 -4.04
N ASP A 497 -4.81 -21.57 -4.19
CA ASP A 497 -4.24 -20.66 -5.18
C ASP A 497 -4.32 -21.26 -6.59
N THR A 498 -4.16 -22.57 -6.74
CA THR A 498 -4.38 -23.26 -8.02
C THR A 498 -5.84 -23.15 -8.44
N TYR A 499 -6.79 -23.44 -7.54
CA TYR A 499 -8.21 -23.24 -7.81
C TYR A 499 -8.56 -21.76 -7.99
N GLY A 500 -7.94 -20.85 -7.24
CA GLY A 500 -8.11 -19.41 -7.36
C GLY A 500 -7.59 -18.86 -8.70
N GLY A 501 -6.49 -19.39 -9.20
CA GLY A 501 -5.92 -19.10 -10.51
C GLY A 501 -6.79 -19.61 -11.66
N VAL A 502 -7.45 -20.77 -11.48
CA VAL A 502 -8.43 -21.31 -12.42
C VAL A 502 -9.74 -20.52 -12.40
N LEU A 503 -10.22 -20.11 -11.22
CA LEU A 503 -11.51 -19.43 -11.05
C LEU A 503 -11.44 -17.92 -11.37
N HIS A 504 -10.31 -17.25 -11.11
CA HIS A 504 -10.16 -15.80 -11.26
C HIS A 504 -8.80 -15.35 -11.85
N PRO A 505 -8.44 -15.80 -13.07
CA PRO A 505 -7.10 -15.60 -13.66
C PRO A 505 -6.65 -14.14 -13.78
N ILE A 506 -7.58 -13.19 -13.91
CA ILE A 506 -7.29 -11.75 -14.05
C ILE A 506 -6.76 -11.11 -12.75
N ARG A 507 -7.03 -11.71 -11.58
CA ARG A 507 -6.68 -11.11 -10.28
C ARG A 507 -5.25 -11.38 -9.83
N TYR A 508 -4.57 -12.35 -10.46
CA TYR A 508 -3.21 -12.79 -10.09
C TYR A 508 -2.12 -12.42 -11.10
N VAL A 509 -2.46 -11.70 -12.18
CA VAL A 509 -1.45 -11.22 -13.13
C VAL A 509 -0.47 -10.26 -12.42
N PRO A 510 0.86 -10.47 -12.52
CA PRO A 510 1.87 -9.59 -11.92
C PRO A 510 1.69 -8.14 -12.36
N VAL A 511 2.05 -7.18 -11.50
CA VAL A 511 1.80 -5.75 -11.74
C VAL A 511 2.57 -5.26 -12.97
N GLU A 512 3.75 -5.81 -13.20
CA GLU A 512 4.62 -5.55 -14.33
C GLU A 512 3.96 -6.02 -15.64
N VAL A 513 3.33 -7.19 -15.60
CA VAL A 513 2.60 -7.78 -16.73
C VAL A 513 1.32 -6.99 -17.00
N LEU A 514 0.56 -6.63 -15.95
CA LEU A 514 -0.63 -5.80 -16.09
C LEU A 514 -0.31 -4.41 -16.64
N ASN A 515 0.79 -3.77 -16.20
CA ASN A 515 1.24 -2.49 -16.74
C ASN A 515 1.56 -2.61 -18.23
N ARG A 516 2.32 -3.64 -18.63
CA ARG A 516 2.62 -3.93 -20.04
C ARG A 516 1.37 -4.20 -20.86
N ILE A 517 0.39 -4.92 -20.31
CA ILE A 517 -0.91 -5.17 -20.94
C ILE A 517 -1.63 -3.83 -21.14
N PHE A 518 -1.73 -2.97 -20.11
CA PHE A 518 -2.46 -1.70 -20.22
C PHE A 518 -1.79 -0.74 -21.18
N GLU A 519 -0.45 -0.66 -21.19
CA GLU A 519 0.32 0.11 -22.17
C GLU A 519 0.14 -0.42 -23.60
N SER A 520 -0.05 -1.73 -23.76
CA SER A 520 -0.36 -2.34 -25.06
C SER A 520 -1.82 -2.10 -25.47
N CYS A 521 -2.75 -2.00 -24.51
CA CYS A 521 -4.16 -1.71 -24.79
C CYS A 521 -4.40 -0.24 -25.16
N VAL A 522 -3.70 0.68 -24.48
CA VAL A 522 -3.69 2.10 -24.82
C VAL A 522 -2.66 2.29 -25.92
N ASP A 523 -2.96 1.85 -27.13
CA ASP A 523 -2.11 1.86 -28.36
C ASP A 523 -1.11 3.03 -28.43
N THR A 524 -0.01 2.92 -27.69
CA THR A 524 1.06 3.92 -27.65
C THR A 524 1.92 3.83 -28.91
N SER A 525 1.82 2.74 -29.67
CA SER A 525 2.38 2.61 -31.02
C SER A 525 1.79 3.63 -32.00
N ALA A 526 0.60 4.17 -31.75
CA ALA A 526 0.04 5.29 -32.49
C ALA A 526 0.88 6.59 -32.43
N PHE A 527 1.88 6.69 -31.53
CA PHE A 527 2.91 7.73 -31.60
C PHE A 527 3.79 7.62 -32.86
N TYR A 528 3.92 6.42 -33.44
CA TYR A 528 4.92 6.10 -34.47
C TYR A 528 4.33 5.48 -35.74
N ASP A 529 3.18 4.78 -35.66
CA ASP A 529 2.52 4.18 -36.82
C ASP A 529 1.33 5.02 -37.31
N LEU A 530 1.59 5.86 -38.31
CA LEU A 530 0.65 6.84 -38.85
C LEU A 530 -0.34 6.26 -39.88
N ASN A 531 -0.29 4.95 -40.14
CA ASN A 531 -1.25 4.25 -41.01
C ASN A 531 -2.53 3.84 -40.28
N LEU A 532 -2.58 3.89 -38.95
CA LEU A 532 -3.76 3.53 -38.18
C LEU A 532 -4.77 4.70 -38.17
N THR A 533 -5.98 4.41 -38.68
CA THR A 533 -7.17 5.25 -38.55
C THR A 533 -7.36 5.69 -37.09
N TYR A 534 -7.37 6.99 -36.85
CA TYR A 534 -7.70 7.59 -35.55
C TYR A 534 -9.06 7.05 -35.05
N LYS A 535 -9.06 6.26 -33.97
CA LYS A 535 -10.27 5.69 -33.37
C LYS A 535 -10.71 6.41 -32.07
N GLY A 536 -10.58 7.75 -32.06
CA GLY A 536 -11.54 8.63 -31.38
C GLY A 536 -11.04 9.44 -30.18
N ASP A 537 -11.99 10.24 -29.68
CA ASP A 537 -11.88 11.21 -28.58
C ASP A 537 -11.43 10.55 -27.25
N THR A 538 -10.27 10.96 -26.73
CA THR A 538 -9.69 10.44 -25.50
C THR A 538 -10.39 10.97 -24.25
N LEU A 539 -11.27 11.96 -24.37
CA LEU A 539 -12.08 12.47 -23.26
C LEU A 539 -13.36 11.66 -23.04
N ASN A 540 -13.61 10.65 -23.87
CA ASN A 540 -14.70 9.71 -23.66
C ASN A 540 -14.36 8.73 -22.53
N THR A 541 -15.06 8.86 -21.40
CA THR A 541 -14.85 8.05 -20.20
C THR A 541 -15.22 6.58 -20.36
N SER A 542 -15.97 6.21 -21.41
CA SER A 542 -16.25 4.80 -21.73
C SER A 542 -15.11 4.11 -22.47
N LYS A 543 -14.07 4.86 -22.87
CA LYS A 543 -12.90 4.37 -23.58
C LYS A 543 -11.67 4.32 -22.67
N LEU A 544 -10.61 3.72 -23.18
CA LEU A 544 -9.28 3.69 -22.57
C LEU A 544 -8.67 5.11 -22.51
N PRO A 545 -7.88 5.47 -21.48
CA PRO A 545 -7.57 4.67 -20.28
C PRO A 545 -8.67 4.76 -19.19
N TRP A 546 -9.69 5.60 -19.36
CA TRP A 546 -10.69 5.88 -18.32
C TRP A 546 -11.45 4.64 -17.85
N ASN A 547 -11.88 3.78 -18.77
CA ASN A 547 -12.69 2.61 -18.42
C ASN A 547 -11.93 1.55 -17.59
N LEU A 548 -10.60 1.45 -17.73
CA LEU A 548 -9.77 0.57 -16.89
C LEU A 548 -9.82 0.96 -15.41
N SER A 549 -10.05 2.24 -15.13
CA SER A 549 -10.18 2.73 -13.77
C SER A 549 -11.50 2.33 -13.09
N TYR A 550 -12.48 1.78 -13.83
CA TYR A 550 -13.77 1.35 -13.29
C TYR A 550 -13.86 -0.16 -12.98
N VAL A 551 -12.88 -0.97 -13.41
CA VAL A 551 -12.95 -2.44 -13.32
C VAL A 551 -12.80 -2.95 -11.88
N CYS A 552 -11.70 -2.65 -11.21
CA CYS A 552 -11.47 -3.03 -9.82
C CYS A 552 -10.50 -2.06 -9.15
N ARG A 553 -10.38 -2.13 -7.82
CA ARG A 553 -9.50 -1.25 -7.04
C ARG A 553 -8.03 -1.34 -7.51
N ARG A 554 -7.53 -2.55 -7.79
CA ARG A 554 -6.14 -2.77 -8.24
C ARG A 554 -5.86 -2.12 -9.59
N TRP A 555 -6.78 -2.30 -10.56
CA TRP A 555 -6.67 -1.69 -11.89
C TRP A 555 -6.78 -0.17 -11.82
N ARG A 556 -7.70 0.36 -11.00
CA ARG A 556 -7.84 1.80 -10.75
C ARG A 556 -6.56 2.41 -10.23
N THR A 557 -5.95 1.83 -9.21
CA THR A 557 -4.69 2.32 -8.66
C THR A 557 -3.62 2.36 -9.74
N MET A 558 -3.47 1.27 -10.49
CA MET A 558 -2.41 1.14 -11.50
C MET A 558 -2.56 2.16 -12.65
N VAL A 559 -3.78 2.33 -13.17
CA VAL A 559 -4.09 3.28 -14.25
C VAL A 559 -3.85 4.72 -13.81
N LEU A 560 -4.18 5.07 -12.57
CA LEU A 560 -3.97 6.42 -12.03
C LEU A 560 -2.49 6.70 -11.73
N THR A 561 -1.69 5.68 -11.46
CA THR A 561 -0.24 5.84 -11.17
C THR A 561 0.64 5.81 -12.40
N ASN A 562 0.19 5.26 -13.53
CA ASN A 562 0.99 5.16 -14.76
C ASN A 562 0.72 6.38 -15.69
N PRO A 563 1.64 7.37 -15.76
CA PRO A 563 1.42 8.60 -16.55
C PRO A 563 1.47 8.37 -18.06
N VAL A 564 2.09 7.28 -18.54
CA VAL A 564 2.22 6.98 -19.98
C VAL A 564 0.84 6.75 -20.60
N LEU A 565 -0.08 6.10 -19.87
CA LEU A 565 -1.45 5.85 -20.33
C LEU A 565 -2.26 7.12 -20.63
N TRP A 566 -1.84 8.26 -20.08
CA TRP A 566 -2.52 9.55 -20.21
C TRP A 566 -1.83 10.48 -21.22
N SER A 567 -0.71 10.06 -21.81
CA SER A 567 0.15 10.89 -22.67
C SER A 567 -0.38 11.10 -24.10
N PHE A 568 -1.34 10.30 -24.55
CA PHE A 568 -2.01 10.48 -25.84
C PHE A 568 -3.30 11.28 -25.66
N VAL A 569 -3.41 12.45 -26.30
CA VAL A 569 -4.56 13.35 -26.22
C VAL A 569 -5.22 13.47 -27.59
N GLY A 570 -6.38 12.87 -27.74
CA GLY A 570 -7.19 12.93 -28.96
C GLY A 570 -8.44 13.76 -28.72
N LEU A 571 -8.62 14.85 -29.47
CA LEU A 571 -9.73 15.77 -29.31
C LEU A 571 -10.56 15.85 -30.59
N ARG A 572 -11.85 15.53 -30.45
CA ARG A 572 -12.87 15.80 -31.47
C ARG A 572 -13.73 16.97 -31.02
N PHE A 573 -13.63 18.10 -31.70
CA PHE A 573 -14.37 19.30 -31.29
C PHE A 573 -15.89 19.10 -31.47
N PRO A 574 -16.72 19.43 -30.45
CA PRO A 574 -18.17 19.25 -30.52
C PRO A 574 -18.78 20.21 -31.55
N ASN A 575 -19.78 19.76 -32.32
CA ASN A 575 -20.42 20.61 -33.31
C ASN A 575 -21.19 21.74 -32.61
N PRO A 576 -20.91 23.03 -32.89
CA PRO A 576 -21.55 24.15 -32.21
C PRO A 576 -23.06 24.24 -32.46
N LYS A 577 -23.59 23.52 -33.45
CA LYS A 577 -25.02 23.43 -33.75
C LYS A 577 -25.77 22.39 -32.89
N GLU A 578 -25.08 21.57 -32.10
CA GLU A 578 -25.73 20.62 -31.17
C GLU A 578 -26.35 21.36 -29.98
N SER A 579 -27.55 20.97 -29.56
CA SER A 579 -28.32 21.65 -28.48
C SER A 579 -27.62 21.67 -27.12
N ASN A 580 -26.65 20.77 -26.88
CA ASN A 580 -25.87 20.66 -25.66
C ASN A 580 -24.36 20.97 -25.86
N ALA A 581 -23.96 21.57 -26.99
CA ALA A 581 -22.56 21.75 -27.37
C ALA A 581 -21.73 22.50 -26.31
N LYS A 582 -22.26 23.58 -25.73
CA LYS A 582 -21.56 24.38 -24.70
C LYS A 582 -21.33 23.63 -23.40
N GLU A 583 -22.32 22.88 -22.91
CA GLU A 583 -22.19 22.07 -21.70
C GLU A 583 -21.24 20.89 -21.92
N ARG A 584 -21.32 20.26 -23.10
CA ARG A 584 -20.38 19.22 -23.52
C ARG A 584 -18.94 19.75 -23.56
N GLN A 585 -18.72 20.94 -24.11
CA GLN A 585 -17.40 21.59 -24.18
C GLN A 585 -16.84 21.89 -22.78
N LYS A 586 -17.65 22.41 -21.84
CA LYS A 586 -17.23 22.60 -20.44
C LYS A 586 -16.78 21.30 -19.78
N GLY A 587 -17.56 20.23 -19.95
CA GLY A 587 -17.20 18.90 -19.43
C GLY A 587 -15.92 18.34 -20.04
N MET A 588 -15.69 18.61 -21.34
CA MET A 588 -14.46 18.22 -22.03
C MET A 588 -13.24 19.00 -21.51
N VAL A 589 -13.36 20.30 -21.22
CA VAL A 589 -12.24 21.09 -20.65
C VAL A 589 -11.78 20.51 -19.32
N PHE A 590 -12.71 20.17 -18.43
CA PHE A 590 -12.35 19.54 -17.15
C PHE A 590 -11.62 18.21 -17.32
N ARG A 591 -12.11 17.35 -18.22
CA ARG A 591 -11.49 16.05 -18.49
C ARG A 591 -10.13 16.20 -19.16
N LEU A 592 -9.96 17.19 -20.03
CA LEU A 592 -8.70 17.50 -20.68
C LEU A 592 -7.65 17.94 -19.65
N LEU A 593 -7.99 18.85 -18.75
CA LEU A 593 -7.11 19.26 -17.65
C LEU A 593 -6.71 18.07 -16.78
N LEU A 594 -7.68 17.21 -16.43
CA LEU A 594 -7.43 16.03 -15.62
C LEU A 594 -6.51 15.02 -16.33
N GLN A 595 -6.70 14.81 -17.63
CA GLN A 595 -5.83 13.95 -18.45
C GLN A 595 -4.42 14.52 -18.54
N ILE A 596 -4.27 15.82 -18.82
CA ILE A 596 -2.96 16.50 -18.88
C ILE A 596 -2.26 16.42 -17.51
N GLN A 597 -2.97 16.62 -16.41
CA GLN A 597 -2.42 16.48 -15.06
C GLN A 597 -1.92 15.05 -14.78
N ARG A 598 -2.70 14.04 -15.18
CA ARG A 598 -2.34 12.61 -15.00
C ARG A 598 -1.16 12.17 -15.86
N SER A 599 -0.97 12.79 -17.03
CA SER A 599 0.21 12.57 -17.88
C SER A 599 1.51 13.14 -17.27
N ARG A 600 1.43 13.94 -16.20
CA ARG A 600 2.57 14.55 -15.50
C ARG A 600 3.48 15.31 -16.46
N GLN A 601 4.78 14.96 -16.53
CA GLN A 601 5.77 15.57 -17.42
C GLN A 601 6.07 14.70 -18.67
N GLN A 602 5.24 13.68 -18.95
CA GLN A 602 5.46 12.84 -20.12
C GLN A 602 5.28 13.64 -21.41
N PRO A 603 6.05 13.35 -22.48
CA PRO A 603 5.82 13.91 -23.80
C PRO A 603 4.41 13.55 -24.30
N LEU A 604 3.75 14.49 -24.96
CA LEU A 604 2.37 14.34 -25.42
C LEU A 604 2.32 14.00 -26.92
N ALA A 605 1.47 13.05 -27.31
CA ALA A 605 0.98 12.94 -28.67
C ALA A 605 -0.40 13.54 -28.75
N VAL A 606 -0.60 14.47 -29.67
CA VAL A 606 -1.83 15.23 -29.80
C VAL A 606 -2.47 14.91 -31.15
N ALA A 607 -3.75 14.58 -31.15
CA ALA A 607 -4.56 14.38 -32.34
C ALA A 607 -5.79 15.29 -32.30
N LEU A 608 -5.92 16.15 -33.30
CA LEU A 608 -6.99 17.13 -33.41
C LEU A 608 -7.91 16.78 -34.58
N GLU A 609 -9.21 16.68 -34.33
CA GLU A 609 -10.24 16.48 -35.34
C GLU A 609 -11.35 17.53 -35.19
N THR A 610 -11.60 18.30 -36.24
CA THR A 610 -12.79 19.15 -36.32
C THR A 610 -13.46 19.09 -37.69
N HIS A 611 -14.79 19.26 -37.67
CA HIS A 611 -15.64 19.36 -38.85
C HIS A 611 -16.24 20.77 -39.03
N HIS A 612 -15.85 21.73 -38.19
CA HIS A 612 -16.29 23.13 -38.23
C HIS A 612 -15.12 24.08 -37.95
N GLU A 613 -15.31 25.38 -38.15
CA GLU A 613 -14.28 26.38 -37.90
C GLU A 613 -14.19 26.66 -36.39
N LEU A 614 -13.00 26.57 -35.81
CA LEU A 614 -12.76 26.75 -34.37
C LEU A 614 -12.49 28.21 -34.04
N ASP A 615 -13.15 28.77 -33.02
CA ASP A 615 -12.94 30.14 -32.51
C ASP A 615 -11.53 30.35 -31.93
N GLU A 616 -11.02 31.58 -31.95
CA GLU A 616 -9.69 31.94 -31.41
C GLU A 616 -9.60 31.77 -29.88
N TYR A 617 -10.76 31.85 -29.20
CA TYR A 617 -10.90 31.59 -27.76
C TYR A 617 -11.51 30.24 -27.44
N ASP A 618 -11.48 29.25 -28.36
CA ASP A 618 -12.01 27.92 -28.06
C ASP A 618 -11.29 27.34 -26.82
N PRO A 619 -12.01 27.10 -25.70
CA PRO A 619 -11.36 26.71 -24.44
C PRO A 619 -10.57 25.39 -24.54
N LEU A 620 -10.97 24.48 -25.42
CA LEU A 620 -10.25 23.21 -25.61
C LEU A 620 -8.92 23.44 -26.34
N LEU A 621 -8.91 24.33 -27.33
CA LEU A 621 -7.71 24.67 -28.08
C LEU A 621 -6.71 25.45 -27.21
N VAL A 622 -7.19 26.44 -26.43
CA VAL A 622 -6.36 27.24 -25.53
C VAL A 622 -5.71 26.37 -24.45
N VAL A 623 -6.49 25.51 -23.77
CA VAL A 623 -5.96 24.61 -22.73
C VAL A 623 -4.93 23.65 -23.31
N LEU A 624 -5.17 23.10 -24.48
CA LEU A 624 -4.24 22.16 -25.10
C LEU A 624 -2.92 22.85 -25.52
N CYS A 625 -3.02 24.00 -26.18
CA CYS A 625 -1.86 24.76 -26.66
C CYS A 625 -1.02 25.35 -25.52
N ALA A 626 -1.60 25.63 -24.35
CA ALA A 626 -0.83 26.01 -23.16
C ALA A 626 0.20 24.94 -22.74
N HIS A 627 0.03 23.70 -23.19
CA HIS A 627 0.94 22.59 -22.95
C HIS A 627 1.71 22.13 -24.21
N SER A 628 1.77 22.97 -25.25
CA SER A 628 2.45 22.66 -26.53
C SER A 628 3.94 22.38 -26.38
N ALA A 629 4.58 22.89 -25.33
CA ALA A 629 5.98 22.65 -25.03
C ALA A 629 6.34 21.16 -24.89
N ARG A 630 5.36 20.32 -24.54
CA ARG A 630 5.51 18.88 -24.31
C ARG A 630 5.14 18.04 -25.54
N TRP A 631 4.66 18.63 -26.62
CA TRP A 631 4.18 17.88 -27.78
C TRP A 631 5.35 17.24 -28.54
N LYS A 632 5.32 15.91 -28.68
CA LYS A 632 6.30 15.12 -29.43
C LYS A 632 5.78 14.73 -30.82
N ALA A 633 4.47 14.51 -30.92
CA ALA A 633 3.78 14.20 -32.17
C ALA A 633 2.46 14.98 -32.25
N LEU A 634 2.15 15.48 -33.44
CA LEU A 634 0.92 16.23 -33.70
C LEU A 634 0.23 15.70 -34.95
N ARG A 635 -1.03 15.31 -34.82
CA ARG A 635 -1.91 14.91 -35.92
C ARG A 635 -3.06 15.89 -36.03
N ILE A 636 -3.32 16.37 -37.23
CA ILE A 636 -4.38 17.35 -37.49
C ILE A 636 -5.26 16.84 -38.63
N PHE A 637 -6.55 16.74 -38.36
CA PHE A 637 -7.59 16.41 -39.31
C PHE A 637 -8.66 17.49 -39.31
N PHE A 638 -8.62 18.39 -40.29
CA PHE A 638 -9.66 19.38 -40.51
C PHE A 638 -10.36 19.10 -41.84
N ASN A 639 -11.66 18.80 -41.79
CA ASN A 639 -12.44 18.47 -42.97
C ASN A 639 -12.95 19.76 -43.67
N GLN A 640 -12.76 19.84 -44.99
CA GLN A 640 -13.07 20.96 -45.90
C GLN A 640 -12.28 22.25 -45.63
N ALA A 641 -11.82 22.90 -46.69
CA ALA A 641 -10.87 24.03 -46.72
C ALA A 641 -11.12 25.14 -45.67
N ARG A 642 -10.54 25.00 -44.48
CA ARG A 642 -10.66 25.96 -43.37
C ARG A 642 -9.29 26.29 -42.78
N LEU A 643 -8.44 26.88 -43.61
CA LEU A 643 -7.09 27.37 -43.26
C LEU A 643 -7.07 28.24 -42.00
N ARG A 644 -8.17 28.94 -41.69
CA ARG A 644 -8.30 29.76 -40.47
C ARG A 644 -8.14 28.97 -39.17
N SER A 645 -8.63 27.73 -39.10
CA SER A 645 -8.43 26.89 -37.90
C SER A 645 -6.96 26.46 -37.75
N PHE A 646 -6.26 26.25 -38.87
CA PHE A 646 -4.81 26.03 -38.84
C PHE A 646 -4.04 27.29 -38.44
N GLN A 647 -4.41 28.46 -38.95
CA GLN A 647 -3.79 29.74 -38.57
C GLN A 647 -3.95 30.03 -37.08
N ARG A 648 -5.13 29.73 -36.52
CA ARG A 648 -5.39 29.88 -35.08
C ARG A 648 -4.48 28.97 -34.26
N LEU A 649 -4.43 27.68 -34.60
CA LEU A 649 -3.49 26.75 -33.99
C LEU A 649 -2.04 27.24 -34.12
N SER A 650 -1.64 27.64 -35.33
CA SER A 650 -0.33 28.20 -35.67
C SER A 650 0.07 29.34 -34.74
N SER A 651 -0.84 30.31 -34.54
CA SER A 651 -0.60 31.47 -33.69
C SER A 651 -0.38 31.11 -32.22
N LEU A 652 -1.11 30.10 -31.72
CA LEU A 652 -1.05 29.67 -30.32
C LEU A 652 0.21 28.83 -29.99
N ILE A 653 0.76 28.13 -30.97
CA ILE A 653 1.93 27.25 -30.77
C ILE A 653 3.25 27.89 -31.19
N LYS A 654 3.21 29.05 -31.87
CA LYS A 654 4.39 29.71 -32.44
C LYS A 654 5.46 29.92 -31.37
N GLY A 655 6.64 29.32 -31.60
CA GLY A 655 7.79 29.39 -30.67
C GLY A 655 7.67 28.53 -29.40
N ASN A 656 6.61 27.73 -29.23
CA ASN A 656 6.36 26.95 -28.01
C ASN A 656 6.20 25.44 -28.27
N ILE A 657 6.91 24.90 -29.26
CA ILE A 657 6.90 23.46 -29.63
C ILE A 657 8.33 22.87 -29.77
N PRO A 658 9.21 23.02 -28.76
CA PRO A 658 10.62 22.60 -28.82
C PRO A 658 10.84 21.08 -28.94
N GLU A 659 9.86 20.27 -28.53
CA GLU A 659 9.97 18.80 -28.51
C GLU A 659 9.28 18.10 -29.69
N LEU A 660 8.66 18.86 -30.61
CA LEU A 660 7.86 18.30 -31.69
C LEU A 660 8.76 17.62 -32.74
N ARG A 661 8.51 16.34 -33.00
CA ARG A 661 9.30 15.51 -33.94
C ARG A 661 8.51 14.99 -35.13
N HIS A 662 7.21 14.78 -34.95
CA HIS A 662 6.34 14.17 -35.94
C HIS A 662 5.10 15.04 -36.18
N ILE A 663 4.82 15.35 -37.44
CA ILE A 663 3.59 16.04 -37.85
C ILE A 663 2.85 15.18 -38.86
N HIS A 664 1.54 15.04 -38.66
CA HIS A 664 0.64 14.39 -39.58
C HIS A 664 -0.52 15.33 -39.96
N LEU A 665 -0.53 15.77 -41.21
CA LEU A 665 -1.55 16.64 -41.76
C LEU A 665 -2.48 15.82 -42.64
N ARG A 666 -3.80 15.96 -42.47
CA ARG A 666 -4.76 15.43 -43.42
C ARG A 666 -5.67 16.55 -43.92
N VAL A 667 -5.55 16.83 -45.22
CA VAL A 667 -6.17 17.93 -45.95
C VAL A 667 -7.27 17.35 -46.84
N GLY A 668 -8.54 17.59 -46.50
CA GLY A 668 -9.68 16.88 -47.08
C GLY A 668 -10.15 17.34 -48.48
N ASN A 669 -9.56 18.36 -49.10
CA ASN A 669 -9.89 18.89 -50.44
C ASN A 669 -8.72 19.77 -50.95
N PRO A 670 -8.63 20.09 -52.27
CA PRO A 670 -7.54 20.92 -52.79
C PRO A 670 -7.46 22.25 -52.03
N ILE A 671 -6.26 22.61 -51.59
CA ILE A 671 -6.02 23.94 -51.02
C ILE A 671 -6.23 24.95 -52.16
N PRO A 672 -7.18 25.90 -52.05
CA PRO A 672 -7.37 26.89 -53.11
C PRO A 672 -6.07 27.70 -53.30
N LEU A 673 -5.65 27.84 -54.57
CA LEU A 673 -4.50 28.64 -55.03
C LEU A 673 -4.54 30.08 -54.48
N PRO A 674 -3.39 30.79 -54.39
CA PRO A 674 -3.10 31.71 -53.29
C PRO A 674 -4.05 32.91 -53.22
N ILE A 675 -4.50 33.21 -52.00
CA ILE A 675 -4.95 34.56 -51.67
C ILE A 675 -3.66 35.36 -51.45
N ASN A 676 -3.40 36.35 -52.30
CA ASN A 676 -2.25 37.27 -52.25
C ASN A 676 -2.18 38.14 -50.96
N ASP A 677 -2.83 37.75 -49.87
CA ASP A 677 -2.74 38.43 -48.59
C ASP A 677 -1.61 37.82 -47.74
N ALA A 678 -0.65 38.67 -47.38
CA ALA A 678 0.49 38.36 -46.51
C ALA A 678 0.11 37.82 -45.12
N GLY A 679 -1.18 37.78 -44.76
CA GLY A 679 -1.71 37.29 -43.48
C GLY A 679 -2.13 35.82 -43.47
N THR A 680 -1.87 35.04 -44.53
CA THR A 680 -2.49 33.70 -44.69
C THR A 680 -1.59 32.51 -44.35
N ALA A 681 -0.30 32.72 -44.06
CA ALA A 681 0.69 31.67 -43.84
C ALA A 681 0.56 30.98 -42.46
N ILE A 682 0.77 29.67 -42.43
CA ILE A 682 0.82 28.82 -41.23
C ILE A 682 2.29 28.66 -40.85
N ASP A 683 2.78 29.53 -39.96
CA ASP A 683 4.20 29.68 -39.61
C ASP A 683 4.59 29.14 -38.22
N GLY A 684 3.64 28.59 -37.47
CA GLY A 684 3.84 28.11 -36.11
C GLY A 684 4.82 26.93 -36.03
N PHE A 685 4.97 26.20 -37.13
CA PHE A 685 5.86 25.04 -37.25
C PHE A 685 7.29 25.38 -37.68
N GLU A 686 7.52 26.59 -38.20
CA GLU A 686 8.84 27.06 -38.66
C GLU A 686 9.89 26.97 -37.54
N TYR A 687 9.46 27.17 -36.29
CA TYR A 687 10.32 27.18 -35.10
C TYR A 687 10.32 25.85 -34.32
N ALA A 688 10.10 24.71 -34.98
CA ALA A 688 10.13 23.39 -34.35
C ALA A 688 11.51 22.72 -34.55
N PRO A 689 12.49 22.89 -33.64
CA PRO A 689 13.91 22.53 -33.87
C PRO A 689 14.19 21.02 -33.95
N LYS A 690 13.22 20.17 -33.62
CA LYS A 690 13.37 18.70 -33.61
C LYS A 690 12.46 18.01 -34.62
N LEU A 691 11.75 18.76 -35.46
CA LEU A 691 10.81 18.21 -36.45
C LEU A 691 11.56 17.45 -37.54
N GLN A 692 11.35 16.14 -37.61
CA GLN A 692 12.09 15.25 -38.52
C GLN A 692 11.16 14.44 -39.44
N ASP A 693 9.89 14.28 -39.07
CA ASP A 693 8.93 13.41 -39.75
C ASP A 693 7.66 14.19 -40.10
N LEU A 694 7.39 14.34 -41.39
CA LEU A 694 6.20 14.98 -41.92
C LEU A 694 5.41 13.98 -42.74
N THR A 695 4.13 13.82 -42.41
CA THR A 695 3.18 13.01 -43.17
C THR A 695 2.02 13.87 -43.62
N VAL A 696 1.65 13.79 -44.89
CA VAL A 696 0.55 14.56 -45.47
C VAL A 696 -0.41 13.62 -46.18
N TRP A 697 -1.70 13.74 -45.90
CA TRP A 697 -2.79 13.03 -46.56
C TRP A 697 -3.68 14.02 -47.31
N GLY A 698 -3.93 13.78 -48.60
CA GLY A 698 -4.66 14.67 -49.52
C GLY A 698 -3.74 15.50 -50.42
N HIS A 699 -4.32 16.45 -51.17
CA HIS A 699 -3.62 17.26 -52.17
C HIS A 699 -2.47 18.11 -51.59
N THR A 700 -1.27 17.94 -52.17
CA THR A 700 0.01 18.51 -51.71
C THR A 700 0.51 19.72 -52.52
N ARG A 701 -0.18 20.11 -53.59
CA ARG A 701 0.22 21.28 -54.40
C ARG A 701 0.29 22.54 -53.52
N SER A 702 1.39 23.30 -53.61
CA SER A 702 1.59 24.56 -52.89
C SER A 702 1.63 24.43 -51.36
N LEU A 703 2.08 23.29 -50.82
CA LEU A 703 2.20 23.09 -49.38
C LEU A 703 3.14 24.12 -48.72
N THR A 704 4.22 24.49 -49.40
CA THR A 704 5.18 25.56 -49.01
C THR A 704 4.62 26.97 -49.05
N ASP A 705 3.70 27.24 -49.98
CA ASP A 705 3.03 28.54 -50.07
C ASP A 705 2.15 28.80 -48.84
N VAL A 706 1.76 27.73 -48.13
CA VAL A 706 0.76 27.76 -47.07
C VAL A 706 1.37 27.44 -45.70
N PHE A 707 2.31 26.51 -45.61
CA PHE A 707 2.98 26.09 -44.38
C PHE A 707 4.46 26.44 -44.40
N ARG A 708 4.91 27.24 -43.43
CA ARG A 708 6.35 27.42 -43.19
C ARG A 708 6.83 26.33 -42.24
N MET A 709 7.80 25.56 -42.72
CA MET A 709 8.38 24.40 -42.04
C MET A 709 9.91 24.46 -42.15
N PRO A 710 10.64 23.88 -41.19
CA PRO A 710 12.08 23.74 -41.28
C PRO A 710 12.43 22.55 -42.19
N TRP A 711 12.38 22.78 -43.50
CA TRP A 711 12.44 21.72 -44.54
C TRP A 711 13.77 20.94 -44.58
N ASP A 712 14.86 21.59 -44.20
CA ASP A 712 16.23 21.07 -44.19
C ASP A 712 16.46 19.97 -43.13
N GLN A 713 15.74 20.03 -42.01
CA GLN A 713 15.80 19.03 -40.93
C GLN A 713 14.79 17.87 -41.10
N ILE A 714 13.87 17.95 -42.07
CA ILE A 714 12.92 16.86 -42.34
C ILE A 714 13.67 15.71 -43.04
N THR A 715 13.71 14.57 -42.36
CA THR A 715 14.41 13.35 -42.83
C THR A 715 13.45 12.25 -43.28
N ARG A 716 12.15 12.42 -43.01
CA ARG A 716 11.09 11.51 -43.44
C ARG A 716 9.88 12.32 -43.89
N TYR A 717 9.58 12.25 -45.18
CA TYR A 717 8.41 12.89 -45.78
C TYR A 717 7.51 11.84 -46.44
N ARG A 718 6.27 11.71 -45.96
CA ARG A 718 5.27 10.74 -46.45
C ARG A 718 4.07 11.46 -47.03
N VAL A 719 3.62 11.05 -48.21
CA VAL A 719 2.46 11.63 -48.89
C VAL A 719 1.47 10.54 -49.27
N PHE A 720 0.20 10.75 -48.95
CA PHE A 720 -0.90 9.86 -49.30
C PHE A 720 -2.00 10.69 -49.98
N ASP A 721 -2.12 10.63 -51.31
CA ASP A 721 -3.14 11.40 -52.04
C ASP A 721 -3.99 10.46 -52.89
N ASP A 722 -5.32 10.53 -52.73
CA ASP A 722 -6.33 9.68 -53.36
C ASP A 722 -6.84 10.25 -54.71
N HIS A 723 -6.33 11.41 -55.18
CA HIS A 723 -6.95 12.21 -56.24
C HIS A 723 -6.00 12.65 -57.40
N LEU A 724 -4.87 11.95 -57.59
CA LEU A 724 -3.70 12.39 -58.39
C LEU A 724 -3.69 12.09 -59.90
N ARG A 725 -3.45 13.07 -60.79
CA ARG A 725 -3.38 12.82 -62.25
C ARG A 725 -1.96 12.81 -62.88
N SER A 726 -0.95 13.48 -62.31
CA SER A 726 0.48 13.41 -62.78
C SER A 726 1.51 13.67 -61.67
N ILE A 727 2.80 13.33 -61.87
CA ILE A 727 3.88 13.55 -60.89
C ILE A 727 4.05 15.03 -60.54
N GLU A 728 3.92 15.93 -61.52
CA GLU A 728 4.03 17.38 -61.32
C GLU A 728 2.91 17.96 -60.45
N GLU A 729 1.78 17.25 -60.29
CA GLU A 729 0.69 17.63 -59.38
C GLU A 729 0.90 17.11 -57.95
N THR A 730 1.83 16.17 -57.75
CA THR A 730 1.93 15.34 -56.52
C THR A 730 3.05 15.74 -55.56
N MET A 731 4.16 16.22 -56.11
CA MET A 731 5.37 16.45 -55.33
C MET A 731 5.98 17.77 -55.73
N ASP A 732 6.13 18.65 -54.75
CA ASP A 732 6.87 19.89 -54.93
C ASP A 732 8.36 19.53 -55.07
N ILE A 733 8.85 19.54 -56.31
CA ILE A 733 10.22 19.16 -56.66
C ILE A 733 11.22 20.11 -55.97
N GLU A 734 10.83 21.36 -55.74
CA GLU A 734 11.65 22.33 -55.04
C GLU A 734 11.87 21.91 -53.57
N ASP A 735 10.87 21.33 -52.92
CA ASP A 735 10.96 20.82 -51.54
C ASP A 735 11.82 19.58 -51.41
N LEU A 736 11.64 18.62 -52.33
CA LEU A 736 12.44 17.40 -52.36
C LEU A 736 13.93 17.69 -52.58
N SER A 737 14.23 18.76 -53.33
CA SER A 737 15.61 19.18 -53.58
C SER A 737 16.33 19.69 -52.32
N ARG A 738 15.57 20.14 -51.30
CA ARG A 738 16.09 20.67 -50.04
C ARG A 738 16.28 19.58 -48.97
N MET A 739 15.85 18.34 -49.24
CA MET A 739 15.89 17.22 -48.29
C MET A 739 17.13 16.33 -48.49
N SER A 740 17.67 15.83 -47.38
CA SER A 740 18.81 14.90 -47.39
C SER A 740 18.41 13.41 -47.46
N ASN A 741 17.18 13.10 -47.02
CA ASN A 741 16.64 11.74 -46.92
C ASN A 741 15.15 11.75 -47.26
N LEU A 742 14.72 10.87 -48.18
CA LEU A 742 13.35 10.83 -48.68
C LEU A 742 12.79 9.41 -48.61
N ARG A 743 11.60 9.26 -48.04
CA ARG A 743 10.91 7.97 -47.97
C ARG A 743 9.48 8.12 -48.47
N ILE A 744 9.24 7.78 -49.73
CA ILE A 744 7.94 7.90 -50.38
C ILE A 744 7.16 6.60 -50.16
N PHE A 745 5.96 6.72 -49.60
CA PHE A 745 5.01 5.62 -49.50
C PHE A 745 3.85 5.95 -50.43
N HIS A 746 3.58 5.10 -51.42
CA HIS A 746 2.57 5.36 -52.42
C HIS A 746 1.58 4.19 -52.50
N GLN A 747 0.41 4.39 -51.90
CA GLN A 747 -0.67 3.41 -51.85
C GLN A 747 -1.92 4.05 -52.45
N LEU A 748 -2.19 3.79 -53.72
CA LEU A 748 -3.32 4.38 -54.44
C LEU A 748 -4.29 3.32 -54.97
N ARG A 749 -5.59 3.54 -54.72
CA ARG A 749 -6.70 2.78 -55.31
C ARG A 749 -7.16 3.46 -56.60
N GLY A 750 -6.49 3.12 -57.70
CA GLY A 750 -7.01 3.28 -59.07
C GLY A 750 -6.62 4.58 -59.77
N PHE A 751 -5.88 4.46 -60.86
CA PHE A 751 -5.74 5.51 -61.88
C PHE A 751 -5.69 4.91 -63.29
N VAL A 752 -6.05 5.71 -64.29
CA VAL A 752 -5.98 5.41 -65.73
C VAL A 752 -5.37 6.64 -66.40
N ASN A 753 -4.07 6.62 -66.73
CA ASN A 753 -3.42 7.24 -67.91
C ASN A 753 -1.90 7.44 -67.73
N ARG A 754 -1.20 7.48 -68.88
CA ARG A 754 0.27 7.61 -69.03
C ARG A 754 0.76 9.02 -68.71
N ILE A 755 1.93 9.09 -68.06
CA ILE A 755 2.73 10.32 -67.91
C ILE A 755 3.44 10.63 -69.23
N VAL A 756 3.46 11.91 -69.61
CA VAL A 756 4.19 12.45 -70.77
C VAL A 756 4.93 13.71 -70.30
N THR A 757 6.26 13.67 -70.21
CA THR A 757 7.19 14.84 -70.23
C THR A 757 8.67 14.38 -70.16
N SER A 758 9.58 15.23 -70.63
CA SER A 758 10.84 14.88 -71.32
C SER A 758 12.14 15.43 -70.69
N SER A 759 12.25 15.56 -69.36
CA SER A 759 13.47 16.09 -68.72
C SER A 759 13.89 15.34 -67.45
N PRO A 760 15.18 14.98 -67.29
CA PRO A 760 15.67 14.25 -66.12
C PRO A 760 15.64 15.12 -64.85
N LEU A 761 15.25 14.51 -63.73
CA LEU A 761 15.19 15.10 -62.39
C LEU A 761 16.47 14.77 -61.62
N CYS A 762 17.26 15.79 -61.26
CA CYS A 762 18.50 15.63 -60.50
C CYS A 762 18.31 16.08 -59.05
N LEU A 763 18.50 15.18 -58.09
CA LEU A 763 18.36 15.46 -56.65
C LEU A 763 19.69 15.15 -55.92
N PRO A 764 20.66 16.10 -55.90
CA PRO A 764 22.04 15.82 -55.48
C PRO A 764 22.22 15.58 -53.98
N PHE A 765 21.30 16.06 -53.14
CA PHE A 765 21.37 15.94 -51.69
C PHE A 765 20.74 14.65 -51.15
N LEU A 766 20.13 13.83 -52.01
CA LEU A 766 19.36 12.66 -51.61
C LEU A 766 20.24 11.41 -51.47
N HIS A 767 20.36 10.90 -50.24
CA HIS A 767 21.21 9.75 -49.92
C HIS A 767 20.43 8.44 -49.72
N THR A 768 19.20 8.54 -49.25
CA THR A 768 18.33 7.40 -49.00
C THR A 768 17.00 7.60 -49.70
N VAL A 769 16.56 6.57 -50.43
CA VAL A 769 15.25 6.52 -51.08
C VAL A 769 14.54 5.22 -50.72
N SER A 770 13.28 5.34 -50.35
CA SER A 770 12.40 4.20 -50.10
C SER A 770 11.11 4.40 -50.88
N PHE A 771 10.69 3.37 -51.62
CA PHE A 771 9.40 3.27 -52.30
C PHE A 771 8.61 2.10 -51.70
N VAL A 772 7.34 2.33 -51.43
CA VAL A 772 6.37 1.26 -51.15
C VAL A 772 5.21 1.45 -52.12
N VAL A 773 4.99 0.45 -52.96
CA VAL A 773 4.05 0.46 -54.09
C VAL A 773 3.07 -0.69 -53.91
N GLN A 774 1.79 -0.35 -53.75
CA GLN A 774 0.70 -1.32 -53.60
C GLN A 774 -0.44 -0.97 -54.57
N GLY A 775 -1.00 -1.94 -55.32
CA GLY A 775 -2.18 -1.75 -56.18
C GLY A 775 -2.08 -2.34 -57.60
N ASN A 776 -2.90 -1.83 -58.54
CA ASN A 776 -3.05 -2.34 -59.92
C ASN A 776 -1.94 -1.82 -60.87
N GLU A 777 -1.80 -2.39 -62.08
CA GLU A 777 -0.80 -2.03 -63.12
C GLU A 777 -0.47 -0.54 -63.32
N PRO A 778 -1.44 0.41 -63.27
CA PRO A 778 -1.16 1.83 -63.45
C PRO A 778 -0.18 2.42 -62.43
N ASN A 779 -0.15 1.89 -61.19
CA ASN A 779 0.77 2.33 -60.13
C ASN A 779 2.24 2.01 -60.49
N TYR A 780 2.46 0.91 -61.21
CA TYR A 780 3.80 0.51 -61.67
C TYR A 780 4.28 1.36 -62.84
N GLY A 781 3.38 1.81 -63.72
CA GLY A 781 3.69 2.75 -64.79
C GLY A 781 4.26 4.08 -64.29
N ILE A 782 3.66 4.65 -63.24
CA ILE A 782 4.12 5.92 -62.64
C ILE A 782 5.51 5.78 -62.01
N ILE A 783 5.72 4.71 -61.25
CA ILE A 783 7.02 4.43 -60.61
C ILE A 783 8.09 4.14 -61.67
N ASN A 784 7.75 3.44 -62.76
CA ASN A 784 8.67 3.22 -63.87
C ASN A 784 9.09 4.56 -64.50
N SER A 785 8.14 5.45 -64.82
CA SER A 785 8.44 6.78 -65.36
C SER A 785 9.25 7.64 -64.40
N LEU A 786 8.93 7.60 -63.09
CA LEU A 786 9.68 8.34 -62.07
C LEU A 786 11.13 7.85 -61.98
N LEU A 787 11.34 6.54 -61.90
CA LEU A 787 12.68 5.94 -61.82
C LEU A 787 13.47 6.20 -63.11
N GLU A 788 12.85 6.20 -64.30
CA GLU A 788 13.51 6.56 -65.56
C GLU A 788 14.04 8.00 -65.53
N LEU A 789 13.25 8.94 -65.02
CA LEU A 789 13.60 10.37 -64.97
C LEU A 789 14.54 10.73 -63.81
N LEU A 790 14.53 9.99 -62.69
CA LEU A 790 15.35 10.28 -61.50
C LEU A 790 16.83 9.96 -61.71
N THR A 791 17.68 10.93 -61.38
CA THR A 791 19.14 10.78 -61.26
C THR A 791 19.59 11.24 -59.88
N LEU A 792 20.19 10.33 -59.11
CA LEU A 792 20.54 10.52 -57.70
C LEU A 792 22.04 10.35 -57.47
N SER A 793 22.82 11.41 -57.66
CA SER A 793 24.30 11.36 -57.68
C SER A 793 24.95 10.83 -56.39
N ASN A 794 24.23 10.79 -55.27
CA ASN A 794 24.74 10.36 -53.96
C ASN A 794 23.89 9.25 -53.31
N LEU A 795 23.09 8.50 -54.08
CA LEU A 795 22.25 7.43 -53.55
C LEU A 795 23.10 6.33 -52.89
N ARG A 796 22.93 6.15 -51.57
CA ARG A 796 23.59 5.11 -50.76
C ARG A 796 22.64 3.99 -50.35
N ASP A 797 21.39 4.32 -50.05
CA ASP A 797 20.40 3.37 -49.56
C ASP A 797 19.14 3.40 -50.43
N PHE A 798 18.79 2.26 -51.03
CA PHE A 798 17.59 2.12 -51.84
C PHE A 798 16.70 1.01 -51.29
N ARG A 799 15.44 1.33 -51.03
CA ARG A 799 14.40 0.36 -50.67
C ARG A 799 13.27 0.44 -51.68
N ILE A 800 12.81 -0.72 -52.14
CA ILE A 800 11.61 -0.81 -52.95
C ILE A 800 10.75 -1.98 -52.48
N GLU A 801 9.49 -1.67 -52.18
CA GLU A 801 8.49 -2.66 -51.87
C GLU A 801 7.42 -2.68 -52.96
N ALA A 802 7.35 -3.77 -53.72
CA ALA A 802 6.52 -3.84 -54.91
C ALA A 802 5.87 -5.22 -55.01
N THR A 803 4.54 -5.26 -55.17
CA THR A 803 3.78 -6.52 -55.38
C THR A 803 3.80 -7.04 -56.84
N SER A 804 4.47 -6.36 -57.78
CA SER A 804 4.57 -6.72 -59.20
C SER A 804 5.88 -6.15 -59.79
N GLU A 805 6.26 -6.60 -61.00
CA GLU A 805 7.53 -6.24 -61.64
C GLU A 805 7.67 -4.74 -61.95
N ILE A 806 8.87 -4.19 -61.73
CA ILE A 806 9.25 -2.82 -62.10
C ILE A 806 10.31 -2.91 -63.21
N LEU A 807 9.85 -2.77 -64.45
CA LEU A 807 10.63 -3.03 -65.67
C LEU A 807 11.92 -2.22 -65.77
N CYS A 808 11.95 -0.97 -65.29
CA CYS A 808 13.12 -0.09 -65.40
C CYS A 808 14.09 -0.18 -64.21
N LEU A 809 13.81 -1.04 -63.22
CA LEU A 809 14.58 -1.14 -61.99
C LEU A 809 16.04 -1.58 -62.23
N PRO A 810 16.36 -2.56 -63.10
CA PRO A 810 17.76 -2.92 -63.41
C PRO A 810 18.56 -1.74 -63.97
N GLN A 811 17.99 -0.98 -64.92
CA GLN A 811 18.64 0.20 -65.50
C GLN A 811 18.83 1.30 -64.46
N PHE A 812 17.86 1.48 -63.55
CA PHE A 812 17.99 2.41 -62.43
C PHE A 812 19.14 1.99 -61.48
N LEU A 813 19.20 0.73 -61.07
CA LEU A 813 20.27 0.23 -60.19
C LEU A 813 21.65 0.36 -60.84
N SER A 814 21.75 0.05 -62.14
CA SER A 814 23.01 0.15 -62.91
C SER A 814 23.54 1.59 -62.95
N ARG A 815 22.66 2.60 -63.15
CA ARG A 815 23.03 4.02 -63.10
C ARG A 815 23.63 4.45 -61.76
N HIS A 816 23.31 3.74 -60.68
CA HIS A 816 23.71 4.08 -59.31
C HIS A 816 24.64 3.03 -58.66
N ALA A 817 25.16 2.07 -59.44
CA ALA A 817 25.91 0.92 -58.94
C ALA A 817 27.18 1.30 -58.14
N ASN A 818 27.79 2.45 -58.44
CA ASN A 818 29.01 2.92 -57.78
C ASN A 818 28.74 3.54 -56.39
N THR A 819 27.57 4.14 -56.19
CA THR A 819 27.22 4.87 -54.95
C THR A 819 26.35 4.03 -54.01
N LEU A 820 25.55 3.12 -54.55
CA LEU A 820 24.64 2.28 -53.79
C LEU A 820 25.41 1.30 -52.88
N ARG A 821 25.01 1.21 -51.61
CA ARG A 821 25.61 0.36 -50.58
C ARG A 821 24.58 -0.54 -49.90
N THR A 822 23.37 -0.04 -49.66
CA THR A 822 22.27 -0.84 -49.09
C THR A 822 21.14 -0.99 -50.11
N LEU A 823 20.74 -2.22 -50.34
CA LEU A 823 19.61 -2.56 -51.19
C LEU A 823 18.57 -3.36 -50.40
N LYS A 824 17.33 -2.88 -50.35
CA LYS A 824 16.22 -3.56 -49.68
C LYS A 824 15.10 -3.84 -50.68
N LEU A 825 14.80 -5.11 -50.92
CA LEU A 825 13.81 -5.53 -51.91
C LEU A 825 12.69 -6.31 -51.24
N TYR A 826 11.46 -5.98 -51.61
CA TYR A 826 10.32 -6.87 -51.44
C TYR A 826 10.03 -7.52 -52.79
N ILE A 827 10.08 -8.84 -52.88
CA ILE A 827 10.00 -9.56 -54.15
C ILE A 827 8.82 -10.53 -54.13
N GLY A 828 7.84 -10.30 -55.01
CA GLY A 828 6.73 -11.22 -55.24
C GLY A 828 6.99 -12.25 -56.35
N ASP A 829 7.94 -11.99 -57.26
CA ASP A 829 8.34 -12.88 -58.35
C ASP A 829 9.83 -13.26 -58.24
N PRO A 830 10.17 -14.53 -57.92
CA PRO A 830 11.54 -14.99 -57.72
C PRO A 830 12.44 -14.90 -58.96
N LEU A 831 11.88 -14.95 -60.18
CA LEU A 831 12.66 -15.11 -61.42
C LEU A 831 13.46 -13.86 -61.81
N VAL A 832 13.12 -12.69 -61.29
CA VAL A 832 13.73 -11.40 -61.66
C VAL A 832 14.96 -11.06 -60.80
N VAL A 833 15.13 -11.73 -59.65
CA VAL A 833 16.14 -11.39 -58.63
C VAL A 833 17.57 -11.44 -59.17
N GLY A 834 17.92 -12.47 -59.95
CA GLY A 834 19.29 -12.63 -60.46
C GLY A 834 19.77 -11.41 -61.26
N SER A 835 18.92 -10.90 -62.16
CA SER A 835 19.23 -9.73 -62.99
C SER A 835 19.37 -8.43 -62.18
N LEU A 836 18.62 -8.30 -61.08
CA LEU A 836 18.68 -7.15 -60.19
C LEU A 836 19.99 -7.10 -59.40
N LEU A 837 20.44 -8.26 -58.89
CA LEU A 837 21.70 -8.34 -58.14
C LEU A 837 22.93 -8.15 -59.04
N GLU A 838 22.87 -8.60 -60.31
CA GLU A 838 23.90 -8.34 -61.32
C GLU A 838 24.06 -6.84 -61.61
N SER A 839 22.96 -6.08 -61.54
CA SER A 839 22.94 -4.65 -61.83
C SER A 839 23.49 -3.76 -60.70
N ALA A 840 23.81 -4.33 -59.53
CA ALA A 840 24.25 -3.59 -58.35
C ALA A 840 25.44 -4.23 -57.61
N PRO A 841 26.61 -4.44 -58.27
CA PRO A 841 27.74 -5.18 -57.70
C PRO A 841 28.38 -4.53 -56.45
N GLY A 842 28.13 -3.23 -56.22
CA GLY A 842 28.67 -2.46 -55.09
C GLY A 842 27.90 -2.58 -53.78
N VAL A 843 26.80 -3.36 -53.73
CA VAL A 843 25.97 -3.52 -52.53
C VAL A 843 26.73 -4.28 -51.44
N GLU A 844 26.76 -3.69 -50.25
CA GLU A 844 27.37 -4.22 -49.03
C GLU A 844 26.31 -4.84 -48.10
N HIS A 845 25.08 -4.30 -48.11
CA HIS A 845 23.96 -4.77 -47.28
C HIS A 845 22.73 -5.07 -48.14
N LEU A 846 22.27 -6.33 -48.11
CA LEU A 846 21.07 -6.78 -48.83
C LEU A 846 19.99 -7.21 -47.84
N GLU A 847 18.79 -6.67 -47.97
CA GLU A 847 17.59 -7.13 -47.26
C GLU A 847 16.56 -7.60 -48.27
N ILE A 848 16.06 -8.82 -48.09
CA ILE A 848 15.03 -9.42 -48.94
C ILE A 848 13.83 -9.77 -48.08
N ARG A 849 12.65 -9.37 -48.54
CA ARG A 849 11.36 -9.76 -47.97
C ARG A 849 10.58 -10.50 -49.06
N GLY A 850 10.39 -11.81 -48.93
CA GLY A 850 9.80 -12.63 -50.00
C GLY A 850 10.31 -14.06 -50.04
N ASP A 851 9.97 -14.75 -51.14
CA ASP A 851 10.54 -16.06 -51.46
C ASP A 851 12.06 -15.93 -51.60
N SER A 852 12.74 -16.31 -50.53
CA SER A 852 14.19 -16.23 -50.40
C SER A 852 14.92 -17.40 -51.05
N VAL A 853 14.22 -18.45 -51.51
CA VAL A 853 14.84 -19.68 -52.03
C VAL A 853 15.64 -19.39 -53.29
N GLU A 854 15.06 -18.68 -54.25
CA GLU A 854 15.75 -18.32 -55.50
C GLU A 854 16.91 -17.35 -55.25
N VAL A 855 16.76 -16.42 -54.31
CA VAL A 855 17.84 -15.49 -53.94
C VAL A 855 19.03 -16.26 -53.36
N LEU A 856 18.75 -17.17 -52.41
CA LEU A 856 19.78 -18.01 -51.79
C LEU A 856 20.45 -18.90 -52.83
N ARG A 857 19.67 -19.53 -53.72
CA ARG A 857 20.19 -20.31 -54.86
C ARG A 857 21.15 -19.50 -55.71
N VAL A 858 20.75 -18.30 -56.14
CA VAL A 858 21.60 -17.41 -56.96
C VAL A 858 22.86 -16.98 -56.21
N LEU A 859 22.76 -16.72 -54.90
CA LEU A 859 23.90 -16.33 -54.07
C LEU A 859 24.85 -17.49 -53.76
N SER A 860 24.35 -18.73 -53.71
CA SER A 860 25.12 -19.95 -53.45
C SER A 860 25.78 -20.56 -54.68
N ASP A 861 25.17 -20.46 -55.87
CA ASP A 861 25.45 -21.35 -56.99
C ASP A 861 26.53 -20.86 -57.99
N ARG A 862 27.39 -19.89 -57.62
CA ARG A 862 28.34 -19.29 -58.59
C ARG A 862 29.70 -18.89 -57.99
N HIS A 863 30.59 -19.87 -57.82
CA HIS A 863 32.03 -19.63 -57.73
C HIS A 863 32.67 -19.66 -59.13
N ASP A 864 33.54 -18.70 -59.45
CA ASP A 864 34.43 -18.86 -60.60
C ASP A 864 35.58 -19.82 -60.26
N SER A 865 36.26 -20.36 -61.27
CA SER A 865 37.46 -21.20 -61.24
C SER A 865 38.60 -20.69 -60.32
N SER A 866 38.53 -19.44 -59.87
CA SER A 866 39.45 -18.76 -58.94
C SER A 866 38.94 -18.64 -57.49
N ALA A 867 37.82 -19.30 -57.15
CA ALA A 867 37.17 -19.27 -55.83
C ALA A 867 36.64 -17.90 -55.35
N GLN A 868 36.47 -16.91 -56.25
CA GLN A 868 35.85 -15.62 -55.93
C GLN A 868 34.32 -15.63 -56.13
N CYS A 869 33.59 -14.93 -55.25
CA CYS A 869 32.13 -14.75 -55.34
C CYS A 869 31.78 -13.86 -56.55
N ARG A 870 31.06 -14.40 -57.53
CA ARG A 870 30.72 -13.68 -58.77
C ARG A 870 29.66 -12.59 -58.59
N LEU A 871 28.72 -12.79 -57.67
CA LEU A 871 27.60 -11.87 -57.41
C LEU A 871 27.72 -11.23 -56.04
N LEU A 872 27.55 -9.90 -56.00
CA LEU A 872 27.72 -9.06 -54.81
C LEU A 872 29.00 -9.39 -54.03
N PRO A 873 30.18 -9.15 -54.64
CA PRO A 873 31.47 -9.49 -54.03
C PRO A 873 31.76 -8.70 -52.74
N ARG A 874 31.02 -7.62 -52.45
CA ARG A 874 31.17 -6.79 -51.24
C ARG A 874 30.11 -7.06 -50.17
N LEU A 875 29.27 -8.09 -50.34
CA LEU A 875 28.17 -8.35 -49.42
C LEU A 875 28.67 -8.75 -48.02
N HIS A 876 28.41 -7.88 -47.04
CA HIS A 876 28.75 -8.10 -45.63
C HIS A 876 27.55 -8.53 -44.79
N ARG A 877 26.35 -8.07 -45.15
CA ARG A 877 25.11 -8.35 -44.41
C ARG A 877 23.99 -8.80 -45.33
N LEU A 878 23.36 -9.93 -44.99
CA LEU A 878 22.15 -10.42 -45.64
C LEU A 878 21.07 -10.57 -44.58
N ALA A 879 19.91 -9.97 -44.86
CA ALA A 879 18.73 -10.10 -44.02
C ALA A 879 17.59 -10.71 -44.84
N LEU A 880 17.00 -11.80 -44.33
CA LEU A 880 15.94 -12.56 -44.98
C LEU A 880 14.67 -12.50 -44.12
N TRP A 881 13.56 -12.13 -44.73
CA TRP A 881 12.26 -11.98 -44.07
C TRP A 881 11.15 -12.72 -44.82
N THR A 882 10.27 -13.36 -44.05
CA THR A 882 9.09 -14.06 -44.57
C THR A 882 7.99 -13.08 -44.99
N LEU A 883 7.14 -13.47 -45.94
CA LEU A 883 5.93 -12.71 -46.31
C LEU A 883 4.65 -13.41 -45.90
N ARG A 884 4.64 -14.74 -45.93
CA ARG A 884 3.51 -15.59 -45.57
C ARG A 884 3.96 -16.64 -44.57
N GLU A 885 3.04 -17.07 -43.71
CA GLU A 885 3.31 -18.14 -42.72
C GLU A 885 3.73 -19.47 -43.38
N GLU A 886 3.47 -19.64 -44.68
CA GLU A 886 3.81 -20.83 -45.48
C GLU A 886 5.19 -20.76 -46.17
N ASP A 887 5.89 -19.61 -46.10
CA ASP A 887 7.19 -19.44 -46.75
C ASP A 887 8.26 -20.26 -46.00
N THR A 888 8.74 -21.35 -46.62
CA THR A 888 9.77 -22.21 -46.02
C THR A 888 11.17 -21.76 -46.44
N LEU A 889 12.05 -21.55 -45.46
CA LEU A 889 13.47 -21.36 -45.71
C LEU A 889 14.13 -22.72 -45.95
N ASP A 890 14.77 -22.89 -47.10
CA ASP A 890 15.61 -24.06 -47.35
C ASP A 890 16.89 -23.94 -46.52
N ALA A 891 16.92 -24.72 -45.44
CA ALA A 891 18.02 -24.80 -44.49
C ALA A 891 19.37 -25.13 -45.16
N ASP A 892 19.36 -26.00 -46.18
CA ASP A 892 20.57 -26.44 -46.86
C ASP A 892 21.12 -25.30 -47.75
N LEU A 893 20.24 -24.54 -48.41
CA LEU A 893 20.63 -23.37 -49.19
C LEU A 893 21.15 -22.21 -48.32
N VAL A 894 20.58 -22.00 -47.14
CA VAL A 894 21.10 -21.01 -46.17
C VAL A 894 22.49 -21.39 -45.72
N LEU A 895 22.69 -22.66 -45.34
CA LEU A 895 23.99 -23.17 -44.92
C LEU A 895 25.00 -23.15 -46.07
N ALA A 896 24.60 -23.49 -47.30
CA ALA A 896 25.44 -23.41 -48.49
C ALA A 896 25.86 -21.95 -48.80
N THR A 897 24.93 -21.00 -48.71
CA THR A 897 25.19 -19.57 -48.93
C THR A 897 26.11 -19.00 -47.84
N ALA A 898 25.89 -19.37 -46.58
CA ALA A 898 26.74 -18.98 -45.47
C ALA A 898 28.15 -19.57 -45.65
N ARG A 899 28.27 -20.89 -45.87
CA ARG A 899 29.54 -21.60 -46.06
C ARG A 899 30.35 -21.07 -47.24
N SER A 900 29.73 -20.86 -48.40
CA SER A 900 30.39 -20.34 -49.60
C SER A 900 30.99 -18.94 -49.40
N ARG A 901 30.49 -18.16 -48.43
CA ARG A 901 30.89 -16.77 -48.19
C ARG A 901 31.58 -16.55 -46.84
N THR A 902 31.69 -17.58 -46.00
CA THR A 902 32.46 -17.61 -44.74
C THR A 902 33.74 -18.43 -44.88
N ARG A 903 34.83 -18.03 -44.21
CA ARG A 903 36.15 -18.67 -44.37
C ARG A 903 36.21 -20.08 -43.72
N PRO A 904 36.80 -21.12 -44.36
CA PRO A 904 37.04 -22.42 -43.72
C PRO A 904 38.13 -22.37 -42.64
N ARG A 905 37.95 -23.08 -41.52
CA ARG A 905 38.91 -23.14 -40.39
C ARG A 905 40.25 -23.84 -40.70
N ASN A 906 40.35 -24.69 -41.73
CA ASN A 906 41.49 -25.61 -41.91
C ASN A 906 42.45 -25.26 -43.06
N LEU A 907 42.56 -24.00 -43.47
CA LEU A 907 43.69 -23.57 -44.30
C LEU A 907 44.87 -23.20 -43.38
N GLN A 908 45.76 -24.17 -43.15
CA GLN A 908 47.11 -23.87 -42.65
C GLN A 908 47.77 -22.90 -43.61
N ILE A 909 47.97 -21.66 -43.15
CA ILE A 909 48.79 -20.69 -43.86
C ILE A 909 50.23 -21.19 -43.72
N GLN A 910 50.74 -21.87 -44.74
CA GLN A 910 52.17 -21.91 -44.96
C GLN A 910 52.63 -20.49 -45.28
N SER A 911 53.75 -20.14 -44.67
CA SER A 911 54.44 -18.86 -44.74
C SER A 911 54.64 -18.34 -46.17
N ASP A 912 54.62 -17.01 -46.30
CA ASP A 912 54.86 -16.17 -47.48
C ASP A 912 53.71 -15.94 -48.46
N SER A 913 52.82 -14.98 -48.13
CA SER A 913 52.49 -13.86 -49.05
C SER A 913 51.60 -12.80 -48.37
N THR A 914 52.01 -11.54 -48.49
CA THR A 914 51.34 -10.32 -47.98
C THR A 914 50.11 -9.88 -48.81
N LYS A 915 49.30 -10.82 -49.32
CA LYS A 915 48.18 -10.51 -50.23
C LYS A 915 46.88 -11.30 -49.99
N ILE A 916 46.51 -11.59 -48.74
CA ILE A 916 45.21 -12.24 -48.42
C ILE A 916 44.50 -11.55 -47.24
N ASP A 917 44.46 -10.22 -47.22
CA ASP A 917 43.68 -9.44 -46.23
C ASP A 917 42.45 -8.73 -46.83
N SER A 918 42.08 -9.01 -48.08
CA SER A 918 40.97 -8.32 -48.78
C SER A 918 39.87 -9.23 -49.34
N VAL A 919 39.68 -10.44 -48.78
CA VAL A 919 38.48 -11.23 -49.11
C VAL A 919 37.32 -10.70 -48.26
N TYR A 920 36.43 -9.92 -48.87
CA TYR A 920 35.21 -9.39 -48.26
C TYR A 920 34.42 -10.50 -47.58
N GLN A 921 34.24 -10.38 -46.26
CA GLN A 921 33.63 -11.43 -45.45
C GLN A 921 32.14 -11.16 -45.28
N PHE A 922 31.33 -12.20 -45.53
CA PHE A 922 29.96 -12.24 -45.08
C PHE A 922 29.95 -12.35 -43.55
N ARG A 923 29.49 -11.30 -42.87
CA ARG A 923 29.65 -11.12 -41.42
C ARG A 923 28.36 -11.25 -40.65
N ILE A 924 27.23 -10.86 -41.26
CA ILE A 924 25.95 -10.83 -40.57
C ILE A 924 24.90 -11.52 -41.42
N LEU A 925 24.32 -12.58 -40.86
CA LEU A 925 23.14 -13.24 -41.40
C LEU A 925 21.98 -13.00 -40.45
N GLN A 926 20.99 -12.21 -40.88
CA GLN A 926 19.78 -11.97 -40.10
C GLN A 926 18.63 -12.78 -40.69
N ILE A 927 18.00 -13.61 -39.87
CA ILE A 927 16.91 -14.50 -40.27
C ILE A 927 15.69 -14.18 -39.42
N ASP A 928 14.55 -13.99 -40.11
CA ASP A 928 13.25 -13.78 -39.49
C ASP A 928 12.84 -14.97 -38.58
N ARG A 929 12.08 -14.68 -37.54
CA ARG A 929 11.76 -15.67 -36.49
C ARG A 929 10.82 -16.75 -37.00
N ASP A 930 9.95 -16.39 -37.96
CA ASP A 930 8.85 -17.21 -38.45
C ASP A 930 9.36 -18.37 -39.33
N PHE A 931 10.64 -18.32 -39.73
CA PHE A 931 11.33 -19.45 -40.32
C PHE A 931 11.55 -20.57 -39.30
N GLN A 932 11.04 -21.77 -39.62
CA GLN A 932 11.31 -22.97 -38.84
C GLN A 932 12.66 -23.57 -39.22
N LEU A 933 13.61 -23.56 -38.28
CA LEU A 933 14.91 -24.23 -38.42
C LEU A 933 14.88 -25.51 -37.60
N ASN A 934 15.26 -26.63 -38.22
CA ASN A 934 15.43 -27.89 -37.49
C ASN A 934 16.69 -27.82 -36.59
N ALA A 935 16.77 -28.73 -35.61
CA ALA A 935 17.86 -28.74 -34.62
C ALA A 935 19.25 -28.94 -35.25
N GLY A 936 19.35 -29.68 -36.38
CA GLY A 936 20.59 -29.88 -37.11
C GLY A 936 21.10 -28.59 -37.74
N THR A 937 20.23 -27.88 -38.47
CA THR A 937 20.54 -26.58 -39.09
C THR A 937 20.94 -25.53 -38.05
N LEU A 938 20.27 -25.53 -36.88
CA LEU A 938 20.60 -24.63 -35.78
C LEU A 938 22.00 -24.91 -35.22
N GLY A 939 22.36 -26.19 -35.04
CA GLY A 939 23.70 -26.58 -34.61
C GLY A 939 24.79 -26.14 -35.60
N GLU A 940 24.56 -26.33 -36.90
CA GLU A 940 25.52 -25.91 -37.93
C GLU A 940 25.67 -24.39 -38.04
N LEU A 941 24.59 -23.62 -37.87
CA LEU A 941 24.66 -22.16 -37.81
C LEU A 941 25.43 -21.67 -36.57
N GLN A 942 25.33 -22.36 -35.44
CA GLN A 942 26.13 -22.07 -34.24
C GLN A 942 27.63 -22.34 -34.46
N GLU A 943 27.99 -23.38 -35.23
CA GLU A 943 29.38 -23.63 -35.62
C GLU A 943 29.93 -22.53 -36.55
N LEU A 944 29.11 -22.04 -37.48
CA LEU A 944 29.45 -20.89 -38.33
C LEU A 944 29.57 -19.60 -37.51
N GLN A 945 28.74 -19.42 -36.47
CA GLN A 945 28.91 -18.34 -35.48
C GLN A 945 30.26 -18.40 -34.78
N ALA A 946 30.68 -19.58 -34.35
CA ALA A 946 32.01 -19.79 -33.76
C ALA A 946 33.16 -19.53 -34.77
N SER A 947 32.85 -19.45 -36.07
CA SER A 947 33.80 -19.16 -37.14
C SER A 947 33.77 -17.69 -37.60
N GLY A 948 33.01 -16.83 -36.92
CA GLY A 948 33.01 -15.38 -37.11
C GLY A 948 31.79 -14.80 -37.85
N LEU A 949 30.79 -15.62 -38.17
CA LEU A 949 29.52 -15.17 -38.76
C LEU A 949 28.51 -14.81 -37.66
N GLU A 950 28.11 -13.55 -37.53
CA GLU A 950 27.05 -13.16 -36.60
C GLU A 950 25.67 -13.55 -37.17
N VAL A 951 25.09 -14.62 -36.63
CA VAL A 951 23.70 -15.01 -36.94
C VAL A 951 22.76 -14.32 -35.95
N ILE A 952 21.93 -13.41 -36.45
CA ILE A 952 20.95 -12.66 -35.66
C ILE A 952 19.56 -13.23 -35.95
N ARG A 953 18.92 -13.75 -34.90
CA ARG A 953 17.49 -14.05 -34.89
C ARG A 953 16.84 -13.06 -33.94
N ASP A 954 15.92 -12.24 -34.43
CA ASP A 954 15.34 -11.15 -33.64
C ASP A 954 14.65 -11.70 -32.37
N GLN A 955 15.33 -11.61 -31.23
CA GLN A 955 14.78 -12.01 -29.93
C GLN A 955 14.00 -10.85 -29.32
N PHE A 956 12.70 -11.06 -29.09
CA PHE A 956 12.00 -10.91 -27.79
C PHE A 956 10.47 -10.95 -28.01
N ARG A 957 9.83 -12.07 -27.63
CA ARG A 957 8.60 -12.13 -26.82
C ARG A 957 8.28 -13.59 -26.50
N TRP A 958 7.89 -13.81 -25.25
CA TRP A 958 7.54 -15.08 -24.64
C TRP A 958 6.49 -15.83 -25.46
N PHE A 959 6.84 -17.02 -25.95
CA PHE A 959 5.89 -18.04 -26.38
C PHE A 959 6.23 -19.33 -25.65
N PHE A 960 5.26 -19.84 -24.91
CA PHE A 960 5.30 -21.19 -24.38
C PHE A 960 5.16 -22.15 -25.58
N GLN A 961 6.19 -22.97 -25.84
CA GLN A 961 6.07 -24.11 -26.73
C GLN A 961 6.71 -25.32 -26.03
N THR A 962 5.90 -26.34 -25.77
CA THR A 962 6.27 -27.58 -25.08
C THR A 962 6.80 -28.64 -26.05
N PRO A 963 7.84 -29.38 -25.66
CA PRO A 963 7.89 -30.81 -25.82
C PRO A 963 7.79 -31.47 -24.43
N GLY A 964 6.61 -31.96 -24.07
CA GLY A 964 6.38 -32.77 -22.86
C GLY A 964 5.93 -31.97 -21.63
N ASP A 965 4.64 -32.08 -21.33
CA ASP A 965 3.90 -31.96 -20.06
C ASP A 965 4.53 -31.37 -18.79
N GLN A 966 5.37 -30.33 -18.85
CA GLN A 966 5.68 -29.49 -17.70
C GLN A 966 5.75 -28.00 -18.07
N TRP A 967 5.08 -27.17 -17.26
CA TRP A 967 5.00 -25.71 -17.40
C TRP A 967 6.18 -25.07 -16.67
N THR A 968 6.98 -24.25 -17.36
CA THR A 968 7.90 -23.26 -16.76
C THR A 968 7.72 -21.91 -17.39
#